data_AF-A0A3D1JIS2-F1
#
_entry.id   AF-A0A3D1JIS2-F1
#
_cell.length_a   1.000
_cell.length_b   1.000
_cell.length_c   1.000
_cell.angle_alpha   90.00
_cell.angle_beta   90.00
_cell.angle_gamma   90.00
#
_symmetry.space_group_name_H-M   'P 1'
#
loop_
_entity.id
_entity.type
_entity.pdbx_description
1 polymer ?
#
loop_
_entity_poly.entity_id
_entity_poly.type
_entity_poly.pdbx_seq_one_letter_code
_entity_poly.pdbx_strand_id
1 'polypeptide(L)'
;MEQIRKDFLTPPATFRGAPFWSWNDRLQVDELVRQVQDMKAHGMGGFFMHSREGLETPYMGPEWMECIRQTVQAARQAGMYAWLYDEDRWPSGFAGGLVPARGGDAFRAKILSVEECSSLPPDADEALALFAAVIDGSEIRAARRLTSAQEQLQPGEVALIFRREISGPSEWFNDDAYADNLNPDSVAAFLDITYEAYRKEVGEEFGRAVPGIFTDEPNIFSHHSPAGRRALPWTDGLVEMFRERRGWDLLDGLPWLFYDGEPAARVRHDFWYTISQRFTEAYSRQLGEWCEANGLAFTGHYLNEAEMGHGILRGGAIMPHYRYQQVPGIDMLTEQNHEFITIKQCSSVANQFGRQRVLSETYGCSGWEFTFEGQKWNGDWQYVLGVNLRCQHLALYSLRGCRKRDYPPSFNYNTTWWEYNGVVEDYFARLGSILSRGHAVRDVLMIHPVSTGWMMLGEGEERLQQVNAFGERLNTFVQAQLATHYDFDFGDEQIMATDGIVEGNQIGVGRARYRVVVIPPETRTLLPSTVALLTRFLDAGGAVLGFEPLPDCVGAVSDPHLAKLWQKPGVTVLKTPAQLNRALEALLPRRISLVTPQGQQAARLLTMQRKMEEGMAFFVVNNDRHQSYRVSVALEAGEFAEGCLEEWDALTGEIRPVEATLRDGMFHFEAEFAPAGSRLYMISRSPAGTTRPGEGARRGGVWQAQTPVRVCYAGPSFEFSRTDPNLLTLDFCQWRVKGEAWSELMQVWQAQDELRRRLGMRSIYYNGLPQRYRWALNPHPGDGTPMEMRFTFKVEVVPQKPVYLLLERAELFEIMLNGQPVPASSVGWYLDRAFKKVLLPALQKGDNELVISCSYTQSMELEDCYLLGDFGVSLDRVMVAEPERLHTGDWTAQGYPHYAGGMIYHARVEFSPGERVFLHLGPFSGVHVVVHVNDQKVGHIPWRAANGLELTRFLQPGKNRVGIEVVSSPRNMLGPLHRAPEHEPWTDWRSFRRTDESFTPDYVFWPWGLTGQVRFIVQRS
;
A
#
# COMPACT_ATOMS: atom_id res chain seq x y z
N MET A 1 32.09 5.95 -4.58
CA MET A 1 31.76 5.25 -5.87
C MET A 1 31.94 3.73 -5.86
N GLU A 2 33.10 3.16 -5.53
CA GLU A 2 33.31 1.70 -5.63
C GLU A 2 32.30 0.90 -4.77
N GLN A 3 32.10 1.33 -3.52
CA GLN A 3 31.07 0.75 -2.65
C GLN A 3 29.64 0.92 -3.21
N ILE A 4 29.34 2.04 -3.88
CA ILE A 4 28.02 2.27 -4.52
C ILE A 4 27.78 1.26 -5.64
N ARG A 5 28.79 1.00 -6.48
CA ARG A 5 28.71 -0.04 -7.52
C ARG A 5 28.54 -1.43 -6.91
N LYS A 6 29.28 -1.74 -5.84
CA LYS A 6 29.17 -3.00 -5.12
C LYS A 6 27.76 -3.20 -4.55
N ASP A 7 27.22 -2.19 -3.87
CA ASP A 7 25.89 -2.25 -3.28
C ASP A 7 24.79 -2.31 -4.34
N PHE A 8 25.00 -1.72 -5.53
CA PHE A 8 24.07 -1.90 -6.64
C PHE A 8 24.11 -3.32 -7.23
N LEU A 9 25.30 -3.91 -7.40
CA LEU A 9 25.41 -5.27 -7.93
C LEU A 9 24.94 -6.32 -6.92
N THR A 10 25.16 -6.10 -5.63
CA THR A 10 24.78 -7.00 -4.54
C THR A 10 24.18 -6.21 -3.38
N PRO A 11 22.89 -5.82 -3.48
CA PRO A 11 22.25 -4.99 -2.46
C PRO A 11 22.18 -5.68 -1.10
N PRO A 12 22.60 -5.01 -0.01
CA PRO A 12 22.40 -5.51 1.34
C PRO A 12 20.91 -5.59 1.72
N ALA A 13 20.61 -6.34 2.77
CA ALA A 13 19.25 -6.56 3.28
C ALA A 13 18.50 -5.26 3.60
N THR A 14 19.21 -4.21 3.99
CA THR A 14 18.61 -2.91 4.31
C THR A 14 17.83 -2.31 3.13
N PHE A 15 18.23 -2.54 1.88
CA PHE A 15 17.55 -1.95 0.72
C PHE A 15 16.43 -2.82 0.13
N ARG A 16 16.25 -4.04 0.65
CA ARG A 16 15.20 -4.97 0.20
C ARG A 16 13.87 -4.67 0.90
N GLY A 17 12.77 -5.21 0.36
CA GLY A 17 11.45 -5.09 0.97
C GLY A 17 11.35 -5.78 2.33
N ALA A 18 10.39 -5.34 3.12
CA ALA A 18 10.02 -5.94 4.40
C ALA A 18 8.48 -6.00 4.48
N PRO A 19 7.85 -7.12 4.10
CA PRO A 19 6.40 -7.22 4.07
C PRO A 19 5.78 -7.18 5.47
N PHE A 20 4.50 -6.82 5.54
CA PHE A 20 3.69 -7.14 6.71
C PHE A 20 3.50 -8.63 6.81
N TRP A 21 4.16 -9.26 7.77
CA TRP A 21 4.00 -10.68 8.02
C TRP A 21 2.88 -10.91 9.02
N SER A 22 1.71 -11.19 8.47
CA SER A 22 0.47 -11.40 9.19
C SER A 22 0.51 -12.69 9.99
N TRP A 23 0.81 -12.55 11.28
CA TRP A 23 0.66 -13.56 12.31
C TRP A 23 -0.82 -13.74 12.59
N ASN A 24 -1.39 -14.72 11.90
CA ASN A 24 -2.82 -14.82 11.72
C ASN A 24 -3.38 -16.19 12.08
N ASP A 25 -2.65 -17.04 12.80
CA ASP A 25 -3.08 -18.38 13.21
C ASP A 25 -2.55 -18.63 14.64
N ARG A 26 -2.70 -19.85 15.18
CA ARG A 26 -1.92 -20.28 16.32
C ARG A 26 -0.46 -20.44 15.89
N LEU A 27 0.37 -19.56 16.40
CA LEU A 27 1.77 -19.45 16.01
C LEU A 27 2.57 -20.64 16.52
N GLN A 28 3.48 -21.15 15.70
CA GLN A 28 4.42 -22.20 16.07
C GLN A 28 5.83 -21.73 15.74
N VAL A 29 6.73 -21.80 16.72
CA VAL A 29 8.10 -21.26 16.61
C VAL A 29 8.87 -21.87 15.43
N ASP A 30 8.75 -23.18 15.20
CA ASP A 30 9.42 -23.87 14.11
C ASP A 30 8.94 -23.39 12.73
N GLU A 31 7.64 -23.17 12.58
CA GLU A 31 7.06 -22.62 11.36
C GLU A 31 7.45 -21.15 11.15
N LEU A 32 7.49 -20.33 12.22
CA LEU A 32 7.99 -18.96 12.16
C LEU A 32 9.45 -18.93 11.67
N VAL A 33 10.33 -19.73 12.29
CA VAL A 33 11.75 -19.81 11.91
C VAL A 33 11.91 -20.28 10.47
N ARG A 34 11.10 -21.26 10.01
CA ARG A 34 11.10 -21.70 8.61
C ARG A 34 10.75 -20.56 7.66
N GLN A 35 9.69 -19.81 7.95
CA GLN A 35 9.25 -18.71 7.09
C GLN A 35 10.28 -17.57 7.04
N VAL A 36 11.01 -17.30 8.13
CA VAL A 36 12.16 -16.38 8.10
C VAL A 36 13.22 -16.82 7.09
N GLN A 37 13.62 -18.10 7.11
CA GLN A 37 14.60 -18.62 6.16
C GLN A 37 14.07 -18.63 4.72
N ASP A 38 12.77 -18.89 4.55
CA ASP A 38 12.11 -18.89 3.25
C ASP A 38 12.03 -17.48 2.65
N MET A 39 11.64 -16.47 3.44
CA MET A 39 11.68 -15.06 3.04
C MET A 39 13.10 -14.62 2.65
N LYS A 40 14.13 -15.05 3.40
CA LYS A 40 15.53 -14.79 3.06
C LYS A 40 15.90 -15.39 1.70
N ALA A 41 15.53 -16.64 1.46
CA ALA A 41 15.85 -17.37 0.23
C ALA A 41 15.21 -16.72 -1.01
N HIS A 42 14.06 -16.06 -0.83
CA HIS A 42 13.30 -15.41 -1.90
C HIS A 42 13.49 -13.88 -1.97
N GLY A 43 14.53 -13.37 -1.33
CA GLY A 43 15.04 -12.02 -1.56
C GLY A 43 14.50 -10.92 -0.64
N MET A 44 13.75 -11.26 0.41
CA MET A 44 13.29 -10.28 1.41
C MET A 44 14.43 -9.81 2.33
N GLY A 45 14.38 -8.55 2.75
CA GLY A 45 15.35 -7.93 3.66
C GLY A 45 14.97 -8.00 5.12
N GLY A 46 13.66 -8.07 5.39
CA GLY A 46 13.07 -8.10 6.72
C GLY A 46 11.60 -8.44 6.64
N PHE A 47 10.87 -8.15 7.71
CA PHE A 47 9.42 -8.29 7.83
C PHE A 47 8.93 -7.54 9.07
N PHE A 48 7.64 -7.19 9.09
CA PHE A 48 6.95 -6.64 10.26
C PHE A 48 6.07 -7.74 10.89
N MET A 49 6.29 -8.05 12.17
CA MET A 49 5.54 -9.11 12.88
C MET A 49 4.15 -8.61 13.29
N HIS A 50 3.19 -8.71 12.38
CA HIS A 50 1.90 -8.03 12.44
C HIS A 50 0.78 -8.98 12.90
N SER A 51 0.09 -8.68 14.02
CA SER A 51 -1.13 -9.39 14.43
C SER A 51 -2.25 -9.18 13.42
N ARG A 52 -2.89 -10.24 12.91
CA ARG A 52 -3.91 -10.11 11.85
C ARG A 52 -5.12 -11.02 12.06
N GLU A 53 -6.13 -10.84 11.20
CA GLU A 53 -7.36 -11.61 11.17
C GLU A 53 -7.11 -13.11 11.22
N GLY A 54 -7.61 -13.77 12.26
CA GLY A 54 -7.46 -15.20 12.44
C GLY A 54 -6.51 -15.62 13.58
N LEU A 55 -5.84 -14.66 14.24
CA LEU A 55 -4.89 -14.93 15.30
C LEU A 55 -5.54 -15.71 16.48
N GLU A 56 -4.96 -16.87 16.80
CA GLU A 56 -5.39 -17.71 17.93
C GLU A 56 -4.40 -17.69 19.10
N THR A 57 -3.16 -17.26 18.89
CA THR A 57 -2.18 -17.00 19.96
C THR A 57 -2.53 -15.69 20.68
N PRO A 58 -2.70 -15.66 22.02
CA PRO A 58 -3.08 -14.44 22.74
C PRO A 58 -2.08 -13.29 22.54
N TYR A 59 -2.57 -12.18 21.97
CA TYR A 59 -1.79 -10.95 21.75
C TYR A 59 -1.20 -10.43 23.07
N MET A 60 0.08 -10.04 23.04
CA MET A 60 0.88 -9.59 24.20
C MET A 60 0.96 -10.60 25.36
N GLY A 61 0.55 -11.85 25.15
CA GLY A 61 0.69 -12.94 26.12
C GLY A 61 2.10 -13.57 26.12
N PRO A 62 2.38 -14.49 27.05
CA PRO A 62 3.69 -15.17 27.12
C PRO A 62 4.05 -15.96 25.86
N GLU A 63 3.08 -16.63 25.23
CA GLU A 63 3.30 -17.36 23.97
C GLU A 63 3.63 -16.41 22.81
N TRP A 64 3.01 -15.23 22.77
CA TRP A 64 3.35 -14.17 21.80
C TRP A 64 4.78 -13.68 21.99
N MET A 65 5.19 -13.39 23.23
CA MET A 65 6.55 -12.92 23.53
C MET A 65 7.63 -13.97 23.21
N GLU A 66 7.34 -15.25 23.45
CA GLU A 66 8.19 -16.35 22.97
C GLU A 66 8.35 -16.32 21.44
N CYS A 67 7.25 -16.18 20.71
CA CYS A 67 7.28 -16.08 19.25
C CYS A 67 8.11 -14.88 18.77
N ILE A 68 7.98 -13.71 19.40
CA ILE A 68 8.77 -12.52 19.11
C ILE A 68 10.26 -12.80 19.31
N ARG A 69 10.66 -13.29 20.49
CA ARG A 69 12.08 -13.55 20.79
C ARG A 69 12.72 -14.53 19.82
N GLN A 70 12.05 -15.66 19.56
CA GLN A 70 12.57 -16.69 18.67
C GLN A 70 12.66 -16.20 17.22
N THR A 71 11.67 -15.41 16.78
CA THR A 71 11.67 -14.82 15.44
C THR A 71 12.80 -13.79 15.27
N VAL A 72 13.00 -12.91 16.26
CA VAL A 72 14.10 -11.94 16.26
C VAL A 72 15.45 -12.66 16.23
N GLN A 73 15.60 -13.72 17.02
CA GLN A 73 16.81 -14.55 16.99
C GLN A 73 17.05 -15.18 15.62
N ALA A 74 16.01 -15.72 14.98
CA ALA A 74 16.11 -16.30 13.64
C ALA A 74 16.47 -15.25 12.58
N ALA A 75 15.87 -14.06 12.65
CA ALA A 75 16.19 -12.95 11.74
C ALA A 75 17.66 -12.52 11.87
N ARG A 76 18.16 -12.39 13.11
CA ARG A 76 19.57 -12.10 13.37
C ARG A 76 20.50 -13.13 12.75
N GLN A 77 20.19 -14.42 12.91
CA GLN A 77 20.98 -15.51 12.33
C GLN A 77 20.94 -15.52 10.80
N ALA A 78 19.79 -15.17 10.21
CA ALA A 78 19.60 -15.07 8.76
C ALA A 78 20.18 -13.77 8.13
N GLY A 79 20.59 -12.80 8.95
CA GLY A 79 20.94 -11.46 8.49
C GLY A 79 19.75 -10.75 7.82
N MET A 80 18.60 -10.80 8.50
CA MET A 80 17.35 -10.08 8.17
C MET A 80 16.97 -9.14 9.31
N TYR A 81 16.04 -8.22 9.03
CA TYR A 81 15.50 -7.29 10.01
C TYR A 81 14.08 -7.66 10.45
N ALA A 82 13.89 -7.90 11.74
CA ALA A 82 12.59 -8.18 12.35
C ALA A 82 12.02 -6.90 12.94
N TRP A 83 11.16 -6.22 12.18
CA TRP A 83 10.46 -5.03 12.65
C TRP A 83 9.31 -5.42 13.58
N LEU A 84 9.16 -4.66 14.66
CA LEU A 84 8.04 -4.79 15.57
C LEU A 84 6.81 -4.11 14.97
N TYR A 85 5.64 -4.56 15.40
CA TYR A 85 4.34 -3.96 15.10
C TYR A 85 3.62 -3.73 16.43
N ASP A 86 3.05 -2.53 16.64
CA ASP A 86 2.63 -2.07 17.96
C ASP A 86 1.16 -2.35 18.32
N GLU A 87 0.38 -2.95 17.41
CA GLU A 87 -1.06 -3.14 17.59
C GLU A 87 -1.57 -4.57 17.28
N ASP A 88 -2.74 -4.90 17.84
CA ASP A 88 -3.57 -6.01 17.41
C ASP A 88 -4.48 -5.58 16.26
N ARG A 89 -4.16 -6.04 15.04
CA ARG A 89 -4.69 -5.49 13.78
C ARG A 89 -4.34 -4.01 13.70
N TRP A 90 -5.30 -3.16 13.42
CA TRP A 90 -5.19 -1.72 13.29
C TRP A 90 -6.56 -1.14 13.68
N PRO A 91 -6.68 0.16 14.00
CA PRO A 91 -5.63 1.18 14.10
C PRO A 91 -4.88 1.17 15.45
N SER A 92 -3.64 1.63 15.46
CA SER A 92 -2.76 1.70 16.65
C SER A 92 -3.27 2.63 17.74
N GLY A 93 -2.98 2.27 18.99
CA GLY A 93 -3.23 3.07 20.20
C GLY A 93 -4.12 2.41 21.24
N PHE A 94 -4.81 1.30 20.91
CA PHE A 94 -5.72 0.61 21.83
C PHE A 94 -5.16 -0.73 22.37
N ALA A 95 -4.09 -1.25 21.77
CA ALA A 95 -3.40 -2.51 22.13
C ALA A 95 -4.35 -3.70 22.25
N GLY A 96 -5.19 -3.93 21.23
CA GLY A 96 -6.18 -5.00 21.22
C GLY A 96 -7.24 -4.88 22.33
N GLY A 97 -7.41 -3.70 22.92
CA GLY A 97 -8.33 -3.42 24.04
C GLY A 97 -7.66 -3.36 25.41
N LEU A 98 -6.33 -3.53 25.50
CA LEU A 98 -5.60 -3.49 26.77
C LEU A 98 -5.46 -2.08 27.35
N VAL A 99 -5.41 -1.05 26.50
CA VAL A 99 -5.37 0.37 26.92
C VAL A 99 -6.68 0.80 27.60
N PRO A 100 -7.86 0.68 26.94
CA PRO A 100 -9.12 1.05 27.58
C PRO A 100 -9.43 0.17 28.81
N ALA A 101 -9.03 -1.11 28.82
CA ALA A 101 -9.15 -1.95 30.01
C ALA A 101 -8.33 -1.44 31.21
N ARG A 102 -7.20 -0.77 30.96
CA ARG A 102 -6.32 -0.24 32.01
C ARG A 102 -6.82 1.08 32.61
N GLY A 103 -7.25 2.03 31.77
CA GLY A 103 -7.65 3.37 32.23
C GLY A 103 -9.15 3.63 32.27
N GLY A 104 -9.97 2.66 31.84
CA GLY A 104 -11.42 2.82 31.72
C GLY A 104 -11.80 4.02 30.85
N ASP A 105 -12.86 4.71 31.23
CA ASP A 105 -13.43 5.84 30.48
C ASP A 105 -12.48 7.04 30.32
N ALA A 106 -11.44 7.14 31.15
CA ALA A 106 -10.40 8.15 30.98
C ALA A 106 -9.56 7.90 29.72
N PHE A 107 -9.37 6.64 29.32
CA PHE A 107 -8.56 6.24 28.16
C PHE A 107 -9.40 5.88 26.94
N ARG A 108 -10.71 5.71 27.08
CA ARG A 108 -11.62 5.54 25.93
C ARG A 108 -11.76 6.85 25.16
N ALA A 109 -11.87 6.75 23.84
CA ALA A 109 -12.12 7.86 22.95
C ALA A 109 -13.36 8.65 23.37
N LYS A 110 -13.27 9.98 23.26
CA LYS A 110 -14.34 10.91 23.65
C LYS A 110 -14.75 11.72 22.44
N ILE A 111 -16.01 12.13 22.44
CA ILE A 111 -16.59 12.96 21.39
C ILE A 111 -17.30 14.17 21.98
N LEU A 112 -17.29 15.26 21.24
CA LEU A 112 -18.16 16.40 21.43
C LEU A 112 -19.40 16.17 20.61
N SER A 113 -20.56 16.02 21.23
CA SER A 113 -21.84 15.87 20.53
C SER A 113 -22.67 17.14 20.62
N VAL A 114 -23.58 17.31 19.66
CA VAL A 114 -24.62 18.35 19.69
C VAL A 114 -26.00 17.72 19.59
N GLU A 115 -26.94 18.24 20.37
CA GLU A 115 -28.36 17.94 20.28
C GLU A 115 -29.14 19.24 20.05
N GLU A 116 -30.03 19.23 19.06
CA GLU A 116 -30.98 20.32 18.83
C GLU A 116 -32.32 19.96 19.49
N CYS A 117 -32.82 20.85 20.35
CA CYS A 117 -34.08 20.65 21.06
C CYS A 117 -35.00 21.86 20.92
N SER A 118 -36.30 21.62 20.83
CA SER A 118 -37.33 22.68 20.91
C SER A 118 -37.50 23.26 22.32
N SER A 119 -36.88 22.64 23.33
CA SER A 119 -36.89 23.06 24.74
C SER A 119 -35.69 22.48 25.47
N LEU A 120 -35.20 23.16 26.51
CA LEU A 120 -34.11 22.64 27.35
C LEU A 120 -34.62 21.51 28.26
N PRO A 121 -34.01 20.31 28.22
CA PRO A 121 -34.33 19.25 29.16
C PRO A 121 -33.71 19.51 30.54
N PRO A 122 -34.21 18.90 31.62
CA PRO A 122 -33.72 19.15 32.98
C PRO A 122 -32.25 18.80 33.23
N ASP A 123 -31.70 17.83 32.48
CA ASP A 123 -30.30 17.40 32.54
C ASP A 123 -29.36 18.30 31.73
N ALA A 124 -29.87 19.32 31.04
CA ALA A 124 -29.05 20.21 30.20
C ALA A 124 -27.98 20.96 30.99
N ASP A 125 -28.14 21.15 32.30
CA ASP A 125 -27.12 21.77 33.16
C ASP A 125 -25.83 20.90 33.31
N GLU A 126 -25.87 19.62 32.92
CA GLU A 126 -24.69 18.74 32.87
C GLU A 126 -23.90 18.87 31.55
N ALA A 127 -24.40 19.67 30.60
CA ALA A 127 -23.76 19.89 29.30
C ALA A 127 -22.48 20.75 29.41
N LEU A 128 -21.60 20.64 28.42
CA LEU A 128 -20.42 21.50 28.29
C LEU A 128 -20.81 22.95 28.00
N ALA A 129 -21.84 23.14 27.16
CA ALA A 129 -22.39 24.44 26.85
C ALA A 129 -23.84 24.34 26.36
N LEU A 130 -24.59 25.41 26.60
CA LEU A 130 -25.97 25.60 26.16
C LEU A 130 -26.08 26.87 25.34
N PHE A 131 -26.82 26.81 24.24
CA PHE A 131 -27.10 27.97 23.40
C PHE A 131 -28.58 28.01 23.01
N ALA A 132 -29.12 29.21 22.89
CA ALA A 132 -30.31 29.45 22.09
C ALA A 132 -29.88 30.02 20.74
N ALA A 133 -30.35 29.42 19.64
CA ALA A 133 -29.93 29.77 18.29
C ALA A 133 -31.12 29.92 17.33
N VAL A 134 -31.02 30.85 16.40
CA VAL A 134 -31.91 30.95 15.23
C VAL A 134 -31.16 30.38 14.05
N ILE A 135 -31.64 29.25 13.53
CA ILE A 135 -30.99 28.48 12.46
C ILE A 135 -31.82 28.59 11.18
N ASP A 136 -31.14 28.89 10.08
CA ASP A 136 -31.70 28.96 8.73
C ASP A 136 -30.92 28.00 7.82
N GLY A 137 -31.50 26.82 7.56
CA GLY A 137 -30.78 25.73 6.89
C GLY A 137 -29.63 25.22 7.75
N SER A 138 -28.40 25.32 7.24
CA SER A 138 -27.17 24.99 7.99
C SER A 138 -26.54 26.19 8.71
N GLU A 139 -27.10 27.40 8.57
CA GLU A 139 -26.48 28.64 9.00
C GLU A 139 -27.10 29.20 10.30
N ILE A 140 -26.24 29.59 11.25
CA ILE A 140 -26.64 30.33 12.45
C ILE A 140 -26.81 31.81 12.09
N ARG A 141 -28.04 32.33 12.26
CA ARG A 141 -28.35 33.77 12.10
C ARG A 141 -28.10 34.56 13.37
N ALA A 142 -28.37 33.94 14.52
CA ALA A 142 -28.11 34.49 15.84
C ALA A 142 -27.91 33.34 16.81
N ALA A 143 -26.96 33.46 17.73
CA ALA A 143 -26.81 32.55 18.85
C ALA A 143 -26.46 33.33 20.12
N ARG A 144 -26.98 32.88 21.25
CA ARG A 144 -26.63 33.40 22.57
C ARG A 144 -26.36 32.25 23.53
N ARG A 145 -25.27 32.36 24.30
CA ARG A 145 -24.92 31.38 25.33
C ARG A 145 -25.91 31.46 26.48
N LEU A 146 -26.38 30.31 26.95
CA LEU A 146 -27.25 30.18 28.11
C LEU A 146 -26.40 29.78 29.32
N THR A 147 -26.81 30.25 30.48
CA THR A 147 -26.16 30.00 31.78
C THR A 147 -26.85 28.91 32.59
N SER A 148 -28.10 28.60 32.28
CA SER A 148 -28.84 27.50 32.91
C SER A 148 -29.93 26.92 32.00
N ALA A 149 -30.32 25.67 32.26
CA ALA A 149 -31.43 24.98 31.64
C ALA A 149 -32.82 25.61 31.95
N GLN A 150 -32.87 26.56 32.88
CA GLN A 150 -34.11 27.25 33.29
C GLN A 150 -34.43 28.48 32.42
N GLU A 151 -33.49 28.91 31.59
CA GLU A 151 -33.72 30.05 30.69
C GLU A 151 -34.72 29.72 29.59
N GLN A 152 -35.54 30.71 29.19
CA GLN A 152 -36.57 30.52 28.17
C GLN A 152 -36.01 30.78 26.76
N LEU A 153 -36.42 29.94 25.81
CA LEU A 153 -36.23 30.17 24.38
C LEU A 153 -37.22 31.22 23.88
N GLN A 154 -36.74 32.13 23.06
CA GLN A 154 -37.56 33.12 22.35
C GLN A 154 -38.22 32.46 21.13
N PRO A 155 -39.35 33.01 20.62
CA PRO A 155 -39.98 32.48 19.41
C PRO A 155 -39.00 32.41 18.23
N GLY A 156 -38.85 31.23 17.64
CA GLY A 156 -37.92 30.97 16.54
C GLY A 156 -36.51 30.53 16.97
N GLU A 157 -36.21 30.50 18.27
CA GLU A 157 -34.98 29.89 18.79
C GLU A 157 -35.15 28.38 18.99
N VAL A 158 -34.07 27.64 18.74
CA VAL A 158 -33.87 26.25 19.17
C VAL A 158 -32.75 26.21 20.22
N ALA A 159 -32.82 25.24 21.14
CA ALA A 159 -31.74 24.97 22.07
C ALA A 159 -30.69 24.07 21.39
N LEU A 160 -29.42 24.46 21.50
CA LEU A 160 -28.28 23.62 21.14
C LEU A 160 -27.57 23.20 22.43
N ILE A 161 -27.48 21.89 22.64
CA ILE A 161 -26.91 21.28 23.85
C ILE A 161 -25.65 20.52 23.48
N PHE A 162 -24.51 20.96 23.98
CA PHE A 162 -23.20 20.37 23.67
C PHE A 162 -22.73 19.48 24.80
N ARG A 163 -22.45 18.20 24.53
CA ARG A 163 -22.04 17.22 25.55
C ARG A 163 -20.70 16.58 25.23
N ARG A 164 -19.99 16.21 26.29
CA ARG A 164 -18.89 15.24 26.24
C ARG A 164 -19.48 13.85 26.35
N GLU A 165 -19.23 12.98 25.38
CA GLU A 165 -19.64 11.58 25.43
C GLU A 165 -18.43 10.65 25.31
N ILE A 166 -18.51 9.49 25.96
CA ILE A 166 -17.52 8.41 25.83
C ILE A 166 -17.98 7.49 24.72
N SER A 167 -17.07 7.12 23.82
CA SER A 167 -17.37 6.17 22.74
C SER A 167 -17.82 4.83 23.31
N GLY A 168 -18.86 4.25 22.71
CA GLY A 168 -19.33 2.90 23.01
C GLY A 168 -18.42 1.80 22.44
N PRO A 169 -18.66 0.53 22.86
CA PRO A 169 -17.91 -0.62 22.37
C PRO A 169 -18.27 -0.99 20.92
N SER A 170 -17.36 -1.69 20.24
CA SER A 170 -17.61 -2.26 18.91
C SER A 170 -16.85 -3.56 18.68
N GLU A 171 -17.34 -4.40 17.76
CA GLU A 171 -16.66 -5.65 17.36
C GLU A 171 -15.22 -5.40 16.87
N TRP A 172 -15.03 -4.29 16.13
CA TRP A 172 -13.74 -3.89 15.57
C TRP A 172 -12.66 -3.74 16.65
N PHE A 173 -13.03 -3.17 17.80
CA PHE A 173 -12.13 -2.94 18.94
C PHE A 173 -12.25 -4.04 20.01
N ASN A 174 -12.44 -5.30 19.58
CA ASN A 174 -12.54 -6.48 20.46
C ASN A 174 -13.64 -6.36 21.55
N ASP A 175 -14.81 -5.83 21.15
CA ASP A 175 -15.97 -5.57 22.01
C ASP A 175 -15.72 -4.49 23.10
N ASP A 176 -14.69 -3.65 22.95
CA ASP A 176 -14.46 -2.42 23.73
C ASP A 176 -14.47 -1.18 22.80
N ALA A 177 -14.13 0.00 23.31
CA ALA A 177 -14.01 1.25 22.56
C ALA A 177 -12.56 1.54 22.13
N TYR A 178 -12.38 2.37 21.11
CA TYR A 178 -11.06 2.87 20.74
C TYR A 178 -10.43 3.74 21.85
N ALA A 179 -9.11 3.90 21.79
CA ALA A 179 -8.38 4.72 22.75
C ALA A 179 -8.42 6.22 22.41
N ASP A 180 -8.31 7.05 23.44
CA ASP A 180 -8.17 8.51 23.31
C ASP A 180 -6.71 8.87 23.01
N ASN A 181 -6.34 8.89 21.73
CA ASN A 181 -5.00 9.24 21.27
C ASN A 181 -4.66 10.74 21.43
N LEU A 182 -5.62 11.57 21.86
CA LEU A 182 -5.36 12.95 22.27
C LEU A 182 -4.99 13.04 23.76
N ASN A 183 -5.19 11.97 24.54
CA ASN A 183 -4.81 11.89 25.94
C ASN A 183 -3.38 11.31 26.09
N PRO A 184 -2.39 12.11 26.57
CA PRO A 184 -1.01 11.67 26.74
C PRO A 184 -0.86 10.51 27.74
N ASP A 185 -1.75 10.39 28.73
CA ASP A 185 -1.70 9.28 29.68
C ASP A 185 -2.18 7.96 29.05
N SER A 186 -3.13 8.06 28.12
CA SER A 186 -3.59 6.91 27.32
C SER A 186 -2.46 6.43 26.39
N VAL A 187 -1.76 7.35 25.73
CA VAL A 187 -0.60 7.01 24.90
C VAL A 187 0.56 6.45 25.72
N ALA A 188 0.83 7.02 26.91
CA ALA A 188 1.84 6.47 27.82
C ALA A 188 1.49 5.04 28.27
N ALA A 189 0.20 4.74 28.48
CA ALA A 189 -0.25 3.39 28.75
C ALA A 189 -0.07 2.45 27.56
N PHE A 190 -0.34 2.91 26.33
CA PHE A 190 -0.06 2.15 25.11
C PHE A 190 1.43 1.79 25.02
N LEU A 191 2.32 2.78 25.20
CA LEU A 191 3.77 2.60 25.21
C LEU A 191 4.21 1.57 26.28
N ASP A 192 3.68 1.64 27.50
CA ASP A 192 4.03 0.67 28.55
C ASP A 192 3.53 -0.76 28.23
N ILE A 193 2.33 -0.89 27.65
CA ILE A 193 1.74 -2.20 27.32
C ILE A 193 2.51 -2.89 26.19
N THR A 194 2.93 -2.14 25.17
CA THR A 194 3.48 -2.73 23.93
C THR A 194 4.98 -2.49 23.81
N TYR A 195 5.43 -1.23 23.75
CA TYR A 195 6.84 -0.86 23.52
C TYR A 195 7.76 -1.33 24.67
N GLU A 196 7.40 -1.08 25.93
CA GLU A 196 8.19 -1.54 27.08
C GLU A 196 8.13 -3.06 27.26
N ALA A 197 7.04 -3.72 26.84
CA ALA A 197 6.97 -5.18 26.84
C ALA A 197 7.97 -5.77 25.83
N TYR A 198 8.01 -5.24 24.61
CA TYR A 198 9.01 -5.64 23.62
C TYR A 198 10.44 -5.31 24.06
N ARG A 199 10.67 -4.16 24.68
CA ARG A 199 11.99 -3.80 25.21
C ARG A 199 12.49 -4.79 26.26
N LYS A 200 11.62 -5.24 27.16
CA LYS A 200 11.95 -6.27 28.16
C LYS A 200 12.33 -7.59 27.50
N GLU A 201 11.66 -7.96 26.41
CA GLU A 201 11.84 -9.25 25.74
C GLU A 201 13.05 -9.28 24.79
N VAL A 202 13.24 -8.24 23.97
CA VAL A 202 14.22 -8.21 22.86
C VAL A 202 15.01 -6.90 22.78
N GLY A 203 15.03 -6.09 23.83
CA GLY A 203 15.69 -4.77 23.84
C GLY A 203 17.20 -4.79 23.55
N GLU A 204 17.88 -5.91 23.78
CA GLU A 204 19.31 -6.06 23.42
C GLU A 204 19.57 -6.08 21.89
N GLU A 205 18.51 -6.32 21.10
CA GLU A 205 18.54 -6.37 19.64
C GLU A 205 18.03 -5.08 18.98
N PHE A 206 17.61 -4.08 19.78
CA PHE A 206 17.20 -2.77 19.29
C PHE A 206 18.35 -2.06 18.57
N GLY A 207 18.07 -1.51 17.39
CA GLY A 207 19.05 -0.92 16.49
C GLY A 207 19.95 -1.94 15.77
N ARG A 208 19.71 -3.24 15.98
CA ARG A 208 20.46 -4.36 15.36
C ARG A 208 19.52 -5.20 14.49
N ALA A 209 19.10 -6.38 14.99
CA ALA A 209 18.14 -7.22 14.29
C ALA A 209 16.72 -6.61 14.31
N VAL A 210 16.42 -5.77 15.31
CA VAL A 210 15.17 -5.01 15.41
C VAL A 210 15.47 -3.53 15.11
N PRO A 211 15.26 -3.06 13.87
CA PRO A 211 15.61 -1.69 13.49
C PRO A 211 14.56 -0.66 13.93
N GLY A 212 13.33 -1.08 14.20
CA GLY A 212 12.24 -0.16 14.49
C GLY A 212 10.91 -0.86 14.76
N ILE A 213 9.88 -0.04 14.98
CA ILE A 213 8.52 -0.44 15.29
C ILE A 213 7.52 0.37 14.46
N PHE A 214 6.50 -0.32 13.95
CA PHE A 214 5.47 0.24 13.08
C PHE A 214 4.21 0.60 13.86
N THR A 215 3.69 1.79 13.60
CA THR A 215 2.35 2.25 14.02
C THR A 215 1.43 2.37 12.82
N ASP A 216 0.21 1.87 12.93
CA ASP A 216 -0.69 1.67 11.80
C ASP A 216 -2.01 2.43 11.97
N GLU A 217 -2.27 3.39 11.08
CA GLU A 217 -3.48 4.22 11.03
C GLU A 217 -3.95 4.83 12.38
N PRO A 218 -3.08 5.26 13.32
CA PRO A 218 -3.54 5.91 14.53
C PRO A 218 -4.36 7.14 14.18
N ASN A 219 -5.49 7.30 14.85
CA ASN A 219 -6.40 8.41 14.59
C ASN A 219 -7.06 8.93 15.87
N ILE A 220 -7.80 10.03 15.74
CA ILE A 220 -8.47 10.71 16.86
C ILE A 220 -9.99 10.59 16.83
N PHE A 221 -10.55 9.88 15.84
CA PHE A 221 -11.99 9.90 15.59
C PHE A 221 -12.56 8.58 15.08
N SER A 222 -12.28 7.46 15.74
CA SER A 222 -12.96 6.18 15.48
C SER A 222 -13.95 5.87 16.60
N HIS A 223 -15.08 6.57 16.57
CA HIS A 223 -16.06 6.53 17.64
C HIS A 223 -17.30 5.69 17.27
N HIS A 224 -17.97 5.22 18.30
CA HIS A 224 -19.30 4.65 18.22
C HIS A 224 -20.22 5.43 19.17
N SER A 225 -21.02 6.35 18.62
CA SER A 225 -21.98 7.16 19.38
C SER A 225 -23.21 6.32 19.75
N PRO A 226 -23.42 5.97 21.04
CA PRO A 226 -24.58 5.15 21.42
C PRO A 226 -25.92 5.82 21.14
N ALA A 227 -25.95 7.16 21.14
CA ALA A 227 -27.14 7.97 20.93
C ALA A 227 -27.34 8.39 19.46
N GLY A 228 -26.42 8.04 18.54
CA GLY A 228 -26.51 8.41 17.12
C GLY A 228 -26.41 9.93 16.86
N ARG A 229 -25.91 10.72 17.82
CA ARG A 229 -25.78 12.18 17.70
C ARG A 229 -24.63 12.57 16.78
N ARG A 230 -24.78 13.73 16.14
CA ARG A 230 -23.71 14.44 15.41
C ARG A 230 -22.55 14.71 16.36
N ALA A 231 -21.32 14.49 15.90
CA ALA A 231 -20.17 14.55 16.79
C ALA A 231 -18.84 14.93 16.12
N LEU A 232 -17.92 15.45 16.93
CA LEU A 232 -16.53 15.77 16.58
C LEU A 232 -15.55 15.22 17.63
N PRO A 233 -14.25 15.12 17.30
CA PRO A 233 -13.23 14.63 18.23
C PRO A 233 -13.16 15.47 19.50
N TRP A 234 -12.93 14.84 20.65
CA TRP A 234 -12.77 15.54 21.92
C TRP A 234 -11.78 14.83 22.84
N THR A 235 -11.20 15.58 23.77
CA THR A 235 -10.41 15.02 24.88
C THR A 235 -10.54 15.91 26.12
N ASP A 236 -10.31 15.32 27.28
CA ASP A 236 -10.34 16.07 28.53
C ASP A 236 -9.15 17.05 28.59
N GLY A 237 -9.39 18.29 29.02
CA GLY A 237 -8.38 19.37 29.02
C GLY A 237 -8.27 20.17 27.72
N LEU A 238 -9.10 19.89 26.71
CA LEU A 238 -9.06 20.60 25.42
C LEU A 238 -9.40 22.08 25.54
N VAL A 239 -10.34 22.46 26.41
CA VAL A 239 -10.78 23.86 26.59
C VAL A 239 -9.65 24.72 27.15
N GLU A 240 -8.93 24.21 28.15
CA GLU A 240 -7.79 24.89 28.78
C GLU A 240 -6.66 25.10 27.76
N MET A 241 -6.27 24.03 27.06
CA MET A 241 -5.24 24.08 26.02
C MET A 241 -5.60 25.03 24.89
N PHE A 242 -6.86 25.02 24.46
CA PHE A 242 -7.36 25.91 23.42
C PHE A 242 -7.23 27.37 23.88
N ARG A 243 -7.69 27.68 25.09
CA ARG A 243 -7.61 29.04 25.66
C ARG A 243 -6.17 29.52 25.75
N GLU A 244 -5.24 28.67 26.17
CA GLU A 244 -3.81 28.99 26.25
C GLU A 244 -3.19 29.29 24.88
N ARG A 245 -3.55 28.53 23.84
CA ARG A 245 -2.94 28.65 22.50
C ARG A 245 -3.60 29.66 21.58
N ARG A 246 -4.91 29.86 21.72
CA ARG A 246 -5.73 30.72 20.83
C ARG A 246 -6.10 32.04 21.48
N GLY A 247 -6.08 32.12 22.81
CA GLY A 247 -6.37 33.34 23.56
C GLY A 247 -7.87 33.65 23.71
N TRP A 248 -8.76 32.69 23.47
CA TRP A 248 -10.21 32.82 23.65
C TRP A 248 -10.87 31.48 24.05
N ASP A 249 -12.10 31.48 24.54
CA ASP A 249 -12.77 30.29 25.07
C ASP A 249 -13.47 29.46 23.99
N LEU A 250 -13.04 28.20 23.80
CA LEU A 250 -13.64 27.28 22.83
C LEU A 250 -15.14 27.07 23.06
N LEU A 251 -15.59 27.11 24.32
CA LEU A 251 -17.01 26.88 24.64
C LEU A 251 -17.93 27.94 24.04
N ASP A 252 -17.42 29.15 23.82
CA ASP A 252 -18.17 30.22 23.14
C ASP A 252 -18.32 29.95 21.64
N GLY A 253 -17.46 29.11 21.04
CA GLY A 253 -17.43 28.82 19.62
C GLY A 253 -18.16 27.55 19.18
N LEU A 254 -18.56 26.66 20.10
CA LEU A 254 -19.05 25.31 19.75
C LEU A 254 -20.14 25.25 18.67
N PRO A 255 -21.15 26.15 18.63
CA PRO A 255 -22.16 26.11 17.58
C PRO A 255 -21.59 26.13 16.17
N TRP A 256 -20.53 26.90 15.94
CA TRP A 256 -19.96 27.07 14.60
C TRP A 256 -19.01 25.96 14.15
N LEU A 257 -18.76 24.97 15.02
CA LEU A 257 -18.16 23.70 14.60
C LEU A 257 -19.17 22.81 13.85
N PHE A 258 -20.46 22.95 14.14
CA PHE A 258 -21.55 22.14 13.58
C PHE A 258 -22.42 22.89 12.58
N TYR A 259 -22.43 24.22 12.64
CA TYR A 259 -23.25 25.06 11.78
C TYR A 259 -22.39 26.14 11.11
N ASP A 260 -22.92 26.70 10.03
CA ASP A 260 -22.32 27.77 9.25
C ASP A 260 -22.67 29.15 9.80
N GLY A 261 -22.09 30.20 9.20
CA GLY A 261 -22.26 31.60 9.60
C GLY A 261 -21.00 32.16 10.26
N GLU A 262 -20.98 33.47 10.52
CA GLU A 262 -19.85 34.09 11.22
C GLU A 262 -19.93 33.81 12.73
N PRO A 263 -18.83 33.37 13.40
CA PRO A 263 -17.44 33.31 12.94
C PRO A 263 -16.89 31.89 12.62
N ALA A 264 -17.65 31.03 11.92
CA ALA A 264 -17.31 29.61 11.73
C ALA A 264 -15.93 29.32 11.15
N ALA A 265 -15.47 30.06 10.15
CA ALA A 265 -14.17 29.85 9.54
C ALA A 265 -13.03 29.94 10.57
N ARG A 266 -13.07 30.95 11.45
CA ARG A 266 -12.09 31.13 12.54
C ARG A 266 -12.20 30.03 13.60
N VAL A 267 -13.42 29.70 14.02
CA VAL A 267 -13.65 28.67 15.05
C VAL A 267 -13.12 27.32 14.58
N ARG A 268 -13.47 26.89 13.37
CA ARG A 268 -13.02 25.61 12.79
C ARG A 268 -11.51 25.58 12.60
N HIS A 269 -10.93 26.66 12.06
CA HIS A 269 -9.48 26.81 11.92
C HIS A 269 -8.77 26.60 13.26
N ASP A 270 -9.15 27.36 14.28
CA ASP A 270 -8.49 27.32 15.59
C ASP A 270 -8.70 25.97 16.29
N PHE A 271 -9.86 25.34 16.12
CA PHE A 271 -10.16 24.01 16.65
C PHE A 271 -9.25 22.94 16.04
N TRP A 272 -9.26 22.80 14.71
CA TRP A 272 -8.44 21.80 14.02
C TRP A 272 -6.95 22.04 14.18
N TYR A 273 -6.51 23.30 14.23
CA TYR A 273 -5.11 23.60 14.52
C TYR A 273 -4.72 23.17 15.94
N THR A 274 -5.60 23.36 16.94
CA THR A 274 -5.34 22.91 18.32
C THR A 274 -5.32 21.39 18.43
N ILE A 275 -6.28 20.72 17.79
CA ILE A 275 -6.37 19.26 17.71
C ILE A 275 -5.12 18.66 17.05
N SER A 276 -4.69 19.21 15.92
CA SER A 276 -3.50 18.74 15.19
C SER A 276 -2.24 18.82 16.05
N GLN A 277 -2.03 19.94 16.76
CA GLN A 277 -0.89 20.07 17.66
C GLN A 277 -0.97 19.07 18.82
N ARG A 278 -2.16 18.91 19.43
CA ARG A 278 -2.35 17.97 20.52
C ARG A 278 -2.05 16.54 20.10
N PHE A 279 -2.58 16.09 18.97
CA PHE A 279 -2.36 14.73 18.50
C PHE A 279 -0.88 14.47 18.20
N THR A 280 -0.21 15.42 17.53
CA THR A 280 1.22 15.35 17.26
C THR A 280 2.04 15.24 18.55
N GLU A 281 1.71 16.03 19.57
CA GLU A 281 2.42 16.05 20.86
C GLU A 281 2.14 14.81 21.74
N ALA A 282 0.87 14.40 21.84
CA ALA A 282 0.46 13.28 22.69
C ALA A 282 0.88 11.93 22.09
N TYR A 283 0.77 11.78 20.77
CA TYR A 283 1.01 10.51 20.08
C TYR A 283 2.42 10.43 19.47
N SER A 284 2.63 11.06 18.32
CA SER A 284 3.82 10.84 17.50
C SER A 284 5.11 11.30 18.18
N ARG A 285 5.06 12.41 18.92
CA ARG A 285 6.23 12.89 19.68
C ARG A 285 6.61 11.93 20.80
N GLN A 286 5.65 11.48 21.61
CA GLN A 286 5.95 10.56 22.72
C GLN A 286 6.55 9.24 22.23
N LEU A 287 5.93 8.61 21.22
CA LEU A 287 6.41 7.36 20.66
C LEU A 287 7.74 7.54 19.92
N GLY A 288 7.88 8.59 19.12
CA GLY A 288 9.09 8.89 18.35
C GLY A 288 10.30 9.22 19.22
N GLU A 289 10.13 10.03 20.27
CA GLU A 289 11.20 10.35 21.22
C GLU A 289 11.60 9.11 22.05
N TRP A 290 10.63 8.26 22.45
CA TRP A 290 10.95 7.01 23.14
C TRP A 290 11.72 6.04 22.23
N CYS A 291 11.32 5.91 20.96
CA CYS A 291 12.03 5.06 20.00
C CYS A 291 13.47 5.53 19.80
N GLU A 292 13.66 6.84 19.58
CA GLU A 292 15.00 7.43 19.42
C GLU A 292 15.87 7.18 20.66
N ALA A 293 15.32 7.36 21.86
CA ALA A 293 16.03 7.12 23.12
C ALA A 293 16.43 5.65 23.33
N ASN A 294 15.74 4.71 22.68
CA ASN A 294 16.00 3.28 22.77
C ASN A 294 16.71 2.70 21.53
N GLY A 295 17.18 3.54 20.60
CA GLY A 295 17.89 3.11 19.40
C GLY A 295 17.01 2.43 18.35
N LEU A 296 15.71 2.69 18.37
CA LEU A 296 14.75 2.22 17.38
C LEU A 296 14.33 3.35 16.42
N ALA A 297 13.99 2.97 15.19
CA ALA A 297 13.21 3.82 14.31
C ALA A 297 11.72 3.70 14.62
N PHE A 298 11.06 4.83 14.82
CA PHE A 298 9.62 4.95 14.71
C PHE A 298 9.24 5.07 13.24
N THR A 299 8.33 4.21 12.78
CA THR A 299 7.79 4.18 11.41
C THR A 299 6.29 3.93 11.44
N GLY A 300 5.59 4.21 10.35
CA GLY A 300 4.15 4.06 10.25
C GLY A 300 3.53 5.12 9.36
N HIS A 301 2.21 5.08 9.23
CA HIS A 301 1.40 6.06 8.51
C HIS A 301 0.13 6.38 9.30
N TYR A 302 -0.67 7.34 8.83
CA TYR A 302 -1.86 7.84 9.53
C TYR A 302 -3.14 7.57 8.72
N LEU A 303 -4.29 7.45 9.39
CA LEU A 303 -5.54 7.10 8.69
C LEU A 303 -5.96 8.19 7.68
N ASN A 304 -6.24 7.79 6.44
CA ASN A 304 -6.79 8.61 5.35
C ASN A 304 -5.90 9.81 4.92
N GLU A 305 -4.59 9.62 4.81
CA GLU A 305 -3.64 10.69 4.43
C GLU A 305 -3.90 11.32 3.05
N ALA A 306 -4.54 10.55 2.16
CA ALA A 306 -4.87 10.93 0.79
C ALA A 306 -5.99 11.98 0.69
N GLU A 307 -6.98 11.88 1.56
CA GLU A 307 -8.25 12.59 1.44
C GLU A 307 -8.29 13.74 2.44
N MET A 308 -7.98 14.97 2.03
CA MET A 308 -7.71 16.08 2.95
C MET A 308 -8.79 16.30 4.04
N GLY A 309 -10.08 16.18 3.72
CA GLY A 309 -11.17 16.31 4.69
C GLY A 309 -11.16 15.19 5.72
N HIS A 310 -11.05 13.94 5.28
CA HIS A 310 -10.90 12.79 6.17
C HIS A 310 -9.58 12.85 6.96
N GLY A 311 -8.46 13.20 6.33
CA GLY A 311 -7.16 13.36 6.98
C GLY A 311 -7.18 14.42 8.08
N ILE A 312 -7.91 15.53 7.89
CA ILE A 312 -8.13 16.51 8.97
C ILE A 312 -9.00 15.92 10.09
N LEU A 313 -10.09 15.25 9.75
CA LEU A 313 -10.99 14.63 10.76
C LEU A 313 -10.27 13.55 11.59
N ARG A 314 -9.35 12.79 10.98
CA ARG A 314 -8.64 11.65 11.59
C ARG A 314 -7.29 12.00 12.20
N GLY A 315 -6.61 13.03 11.72
CA GLY A 315 -5.25 13.40 12.16
C GLY A 315 -4.97 14.91 12.29
N GLY A 316 -5.92 15.79 11.93
CA GLY A 316 -5.72 17.24 11.92
C GLY A 316 -4.83 17.71 10.77
N ALA A 317 -3.52 17.50 10.87
CA ALA A 317 -2.59 17.65 9.73
C ALA A 317 -1.55 16.55 9.79
N ILE A 318 -1.26 15.94 8.64
CA ILE A 318 -0.46 14.71 8.56
C ILE A 318 1.05 15.01 8.65
N MET A 319 1.54 16.02 7.93
CA MET A 319 2.97 16.33 7.84
C MET A 319 3.70 16.53 9.19
N PRO A 320 3.14 17.23 10.19
CA PRO A 320 3.78 17.38 11.51
C PRO A 320 4.14 16.06 12.20
N HIS A 321 3.38 14.99 11.94
CA HIS A 321 3.62 13.70 12.54
C HIS A 321 4.90 13.03 12.02
N TYR A 322 5.17 13.12 10.71
CA TYR A 322 6.37 12.56 10.08
C TYR A 322 7.68 13.09 10.66
N ARG A 323 7.67 14.27 11.29
CA ARG A 323 8.84 14.87 11.97
C ARG A 323 9.44 13.93 13.02
N TYR A 324 8.59 13.17 13.71
CA TYR A 324 8.97 12.29 14.81
C TYR A 324 9.27 10.85 14.37
N GLN A 325 9.06 10.52 13.09
CA GLN A 325 9.41 9.22 12.54
C GLN A 325 10.84 9.24 11.99
N GLN A 326 11.69 8.32 12.43
CA GLN A 326 13.05 8.15 11.89
C GLN A 326 13.01 7.50 10.50
N VAL A 327 11.97 6.71 10.22
CA VAL A 327 11.63 6.18 8.90
C VAL A 327 10.16 6.54 8.66
N PRO A 328 9.86 7.69 8.07
CA PRO A 328 8.47 8.05 7.82
C PRO A 328 7.83 7.12 6.78
N GLY A 329 6.55 6.80 6.98
CA GLY A 329 5.79 5.86 6.16
C GLY A 329 4.55 6.51 5.53
N ILE A 330 4.01 5.85 4.52
CA ILE A 330 2.70 6.15 3.90
C ILE A 330 1.93 4.86 3.66
N ASP A 331 0.63 4.98 3.39
CA ASP A 331 -0.19 3.89 2.84
C ASP A 331 -0.55 4.15 1.37
N MET A 332 -0.39 3.13 0.53
CA MET A 332 -0.67 3.17 -0.91
C MET A 332 -1.08 1.78 -1.43
N LEU A 333 -2.30 1.40 -1.10
CA LEU A 333 -2.92 0.13 -1.51
C LEU A 333 -3.34 0.13 -2.98
N THR A 334 -3.71 -1.04 -3.49
CA THR A 334 -4.19 -1.32 -4.85
C THR A 334 -3.16 -1.09 -5.98
N GLU A 335 -3.49 -1.51 -7.19
CA GLU A 335 -2.69 -1.26 -8.39
C GLU A 335 -3.03 0.14 -8.96
N GLN A 336 -2.45 1.20 -8.37
CA GLN A 336 -2.72 2.60 -8.73
C GLN A 336 -1.47 3.49 -8.89
N ASN A 337 -1.64 4.68 -9.48
CA ASN A 337 -0.57 5.67 -9.68
C ASN A 337 -1.04 7.14 -9.71
N HIS A 338 -2.15 7.48 -9.04
CA HIS A 338 -2.80 8.79 -9.16
C HIS A 338 -2.73 9.67 -7.90
N GLU A 339 -2.31 9.13 -6.76
CA GLU A 339 -2.29 9.82 -5.46
C GLU A 339 -0.89 10.40 -5.16
N PHE A 340 -0.65 11.65 -5.57
CA PHE A 340 0.68 12.28 -5.44
C PHE A 340 0.86 12.99 -4.09
N ILE A 341 -0.20 13.54 -3.51
CA ILE A 341 -0.10 14.35 -2.28
C ILE A 341 0.52 13.55 -1.15
N THR A 342 0.05 12.34 -0.88
CA THR A 342 0.53 11.49 0.23
C THR A 342 2.04 11.26 0.17
N ILE A 343 2.56 10.83 -0.99
CA ILE A 343 4.00 10.62 -1.18
C ILE A 343 4.77 11.94 -1.07
N LYS A 344 4.24 13.04 -1.61
CA LYS A 344 4.90 14.35 -1.55
C LYS A 344 4.88 14.93 -0.13
N GLN A 345 3.83 14.76 0.66
CA GLN A 345 3.80 15.16 2.07
C GLN A 345 4.91 14.47 2.84
N CYS A 346 4.96 13.13 2.77
CA CYS A 346 5.94 12.32 3.49
C CYS A 346 7.39 12.56 3.02
N SER A 347 7.64 12.51 1.71
CA SER A 347 8.99 12.72 1.15
C SER A 347 9.52 14.13 1.36
N SER A 348 8.65 15.14 1.52
CA SER A 348 9.06 16.51 1.85
C SER A 348 9.62 16.59 3.26
N VAL A 349 8.89 16.05 4.25
CA VAL A 349 9.36 16.01 5.63
C VAL A 349 10.62 15.14 5.75
N ALA A 350 10.66 14.01 5.04
CA ALA A 350 11.86 13.19 4.97
C ALA A 350 13.09 13.97 4.49
N ASN A 351 12.96 14.75 3.40
CA ASN A 351 14.05 15.59 2.89
C ASN A 351 14.43 16.70 3.88
N GLN A 352 13.45 17.40 4.45
CA GLN A 352 13.65 18.51 5.39
C GLN A 352 14.37 18.08 6.68
N PHE A 353 14.12 16.87 7.17
CA PHE A 353 14.74 16.34 8.39
C PHE A 353 15.89 15.35 8.13
N GLY A 354 16.24 15.14 6.85
CA GLY A 354 17.35 14.26 6.46
C GLY A 354 17.10 12.78 6.75
N ARG A 355 15.83 12.33 6.67
CA ARG A 355 15.47 10.91 6.76
C ARG A 355 15.89 10.20 5.48
N GLN A 356 16.68 9.15 5.60
CA GLN A 356 17.23 8.43 4.45
C GLN A 356 16.23 7.45 3.84
N ARG A 357 15.28 6.97 4.64
CA ARG A 357 14.29 5.98 4.25
C ARG A 357 12.89 6.55 4.32
N VAL A 358 12.11 6.25 3.30
CA VAL A 358 10.66 6.53 3.24
C VAL A 358 10.00 5.21 2.88
N LEU A 359 9.14 4.74 3.78
CA LEU A 359 8.42 3.49 3.65
C LEU A 359 7.07 3.73 2.95
N SER A 360 6.61 2.75 2.17
CA SER A 360 5.21 2.65 1.77
C SER A 360 4.69 1.27 2.14
N GLU A 361 3.60 1.23 2.91
CA GLU A 361 2.66 0.11 2.81
C GLU A 361 2.10 0.12 1.39
N THR A 362 2.11 -1.03 0.71
CA THR A 362 1.67 -1.07 -0.68
C THR A 362 1.21 -2.45 -1.14
N TYR A 363 0.48 -2.47 -2.26
CA TYR A 363 -0.02 -3.64 -3.00
C TYR A 363 -1.19 -4.41 -2.39
N GLY A 364 -1.54 -4.14 -1.13
CA GLY A 364 -2.74 -4.73 -0.52
C GLY A 364 -3.97 -4.45 -1.36
N CYS A 365 -4.98 -5.32 -1.24
CA CYS A 365 -6.26 -5.18 -1.95
C CYS A 365 -6.19 -5.30 -3.49
N SER A 366 -5.02 -5.56 -4.09
CA SER A 366 -4.86 -5.66 -5.54
C SER A 366 -5.43 -6.97 -6.15
N GLY A 367 -5.82 -7.92 -5.30
CA GLY A 367 -6.31 -9.22 -5.73
C GLY A 367 -5.20 -10.22 -6.01
N TRP A 368 -5.57 -11.49 -6.16
CA TRP A 368 -4.60 -12.58 -6.41
C TRP A 368 -3.97 -12.47 -7.81
N GLU A 369 -4.62 -11.80 -8.77
CA GLU A 369 -4.14 -11.58 -10.14
C GLU A 369 -2.96 -10.61 -10.27
N PHE A 370 -2.54 -9.96 -9.17
CA PHE A 370 -1.52 -8.93 -9.18
C PHE A 370 -0.16 -9.43 -9.72
N THR A 371 0.45 -8.66 -10.62
CA THR A 371 1.60 -9.11 -11.43
C THR A 371 2.92 -8.43 -11.04
N PHE A 372 4.06 -8.97 -11.48
CA PHE A 372 5.36 -8.30 -11.31
C PHE A 372 5.42 -6.96 -12.08
N GLU A 373 4.74 -6.85 -13.23
CA GLU A 373 4.59 -5.57 -13.94
C GLU A 373 3.79 -4.56 -13.10
N GLY A 374 2.73 -4.99 -12.42
CA GLY A 374 1.95 -4.15 -11.52
C GLY A 374 2.76 -3.64 -10.33
N GLN A 375 3.53 -4.54 -9.70
CA GLN A 375 4.47 -4.17 -8.64
C GLN A 375 5.49 -3.12 -9.11
N LYS A 376 6.07 -3.31 -10.30
CA LYS A 376 7.02 -2.37 -10.89
C LYS A 376 6.36 -1.03 -11.21
N TRP A 377 5.20 -1.02 -11.84
CA TRP A 377 4.51 0.18 -12.28
C TRP A 377 4.14 1.09 -11.10
N ASN A 378 3.52 0.53 -10.06
CA ASN A 378 3.21 1.26 -8.83
C ASN A 378 4.49 1.63 -8.06
N GLY A 379 5.40 0.67 -7.85
CA GLY A 379 6.62 0.91 -7.07
C GLY A 379 7.58 1.93 -7.69
N ASP A 380 7.75 1.96 -9.02
CA ASP A 380 8.59 2.96 -9.69
C ASP A 380 8.00 4.37 -9.55
N TRP A 381 6.68 4.50 -9.69
CA TRP A 381 5.97 5.76 -9.48
C TRP A 381 6.17 6.28 -8.07
N GLN A 382 6.11 5.42 -7.05
CA GLN A 382 6.42 5.83 -5.68
C GLN A 382 7.90 6.17 -5.51
N TYR A 383 8.82 5.39 -6.10
CA TYR A 383 10.26 5.56 -5.94
C TYR A 383 10.77 6.87 -6.55
N VAL A 384 10.23 7.28 -7.71
CA VAL A 384 10.59 8.55 -8.34
C VAL A 384 10.06 9.76 -7.55
N LEU A 385 9.03 9.59 -6.72
CA LEU A 385 8.48 10.65 -5.88
C LEU A 385 9.16 10.75 -4.50
N GLY A 386 9.81 9.68 -4.04
CA GLY A 386 10.70 9.70 -2.87
C GLY A 386 10.65 8.47 -1.98
N VAL A 387 9.75 7.50 -2.22
CA VAL A 387 9.73 6.22 -1.50
C VAL A 387 11.00 5.41 -1.83
N ASN A 388 11.52 4.66 -0.87
CA ASN A 388 12.67 3.77 -1.12
C ASN A 388 12.73 2.56 -0.16
N LEU A 389 11.62 2.24 0.50
CA LEU A 389 11.41 1.03 1.29
C LEU A 389 9.99 0.55 1.03
N ARG A 390 9.83 -0.70 0.59
CA ARG A 390 8.52 -1.31 0.38
C ARG A 390 8.14 -2.14 1.59
N CYS A 391 6.93 -1.93 2.09
CA CYS A 391 6.21 -2.82 2.98
C CYS A 391 5.05 -3.42 2.19
N GLN A 392 5.22 -4.64 1.70
CA GLN A 392 4.17 -5.30 0.95
C GLN A 392 3.05 -5.75 1.90
N HIS A 393 1.83 -5.27 1.67
CA HIS A 393 0.61 -5.75 2.29
C HIS A 393 0.04 -6.86 1.39
N LEU A 394 0.12 -8.14 1.76
CA LEU A 394 0.67 -8.69 3.01
C LEU A 394 1.32 -10.06 2.77
N ALA A 395 2.10 -10.55 3.71
CA ALA A 395 2.63 -11.91 3.75
C ALA A 395 1.85 -12.71 4.82
N LEU A 396 1.02 -13.65 4.41
CA LEU A 396 0.21 -14.45 5.35
C LEU A 396 1.06 -15.55 6.01
N TYR A 397 0.94 -15.75 7.33
CA TYR A 397 1.51 -16.93 7.99
C TYR A 397 0.82 -18.22 7.54
N SER A 398 -0.50 -18.15 7.36
CA SER A 398 -1.38 -19.26 6.95
C SER A 398 -2.55 -18.72 6.12
N LEU A 399 -2.98 -19.48 5.11
CA LEU A 399 -4.19 -19.25 4.32
C LEU A 399 -5.47 -19.86 4.93
N ARG A 400 -5.38 -20.49 6.11
CA ARG A 400 -6.50 -21.22 6.73
C ARG A 400 -7.75 -20.36 6.91
N GLY A 401 -8.95 -20.89 6.68
CA GLY A 401 -10.21 -20.21 6.96
C GLY A 401 -10.33 -18.85 6.26
N CYS A 402 -10.77 -17.83 6.99
CA CYS A 402 -10.96 -16.47 6.43
C CYS A 402 -9.67 -15.81 5.94
N ARG A 403 -8.50 -16.25 6.39
CA ARG A 403 -7.19 -15.61 6.18
C ARG A 403 -6.81 -15.41 4.72
N LYS A 404 -7.16 -16.35 3.83
CA LYS A 404 -6.92 -16.24 2.38
C LYS A 404 -7.72 -15.15 1.66
N ARG A 405 -8.61 -14.48 2.38
CA ARG A 405 -9.49 -13.41 1.88
C ARG A 405 -9.14 -12.07 2.53
N ASP A 406 -8.18 -12.06 3.43
CA ASP A 406 -7.65 -10.85 4.05
C ASP A 406 -6.78 -10.11 3.01
N TYR A 407 -7.41 -9.16 2.30
CA TYR A 407 -6.79 -8.18 1.38
C TYR A 407 -5.67 -8.71 0.45
N PRO A 408 -5.91 -9.79 -0.34
CA PRO A 408 -4.90 -10.39 -1.21
C PRO A 408 -4.26 -9.38 -2.19
N PRO A 409 -3.02 -9.63 -2.67
CA PRO A 409 -2.31 -10.92 -2.69
C PRO A 409 -1.44 -11.22 -1.45
N SER A 410 -0.91 -12.45 -1.38
CA SER A 410 0.08 -12.88 -0.38
C SER A 410 1.51 -12.91 -0.92
N PHE A 411 2.44 -12.20 -0.26
CA PHE A 411 3.88 -12.15 -0.57
C PHE A 411 4.68 -13.13 0.30
N ASN A 412 4.31 -14.41 0.24
CA ASN A 412 4.95 -15.51 0.97
C ASN A 412 4.86 -16.82 0.16
N TYR A 413 5.33 -17.94 0.70
CA TYR A 413 5.29 -19.27 0.07
C TYR A 413 3.89 -19.76 -0.38
N ASN A 414 2.84 -19.05 0.03
CA ASN A 414 1.44 -19.33 -0.25
C ASN A 414 0.96 -18.93 -1.65
N THR A 415 1.88 -18.69 -2.58
CA THR A 415 1.59 -18.35 -3.97
C THR A 415 2.53 -19.11 -4.90
N THR A 416 2.10 -19.33 -6.14
CA THR A 416 2.78 -20.17 -7.13
C THR A 416 3.95 -19.49 -7.83
N TRP A 417 4.09 -18.18 -7.66
CA TRP A 417 5.20 -17.40 -8.23
C TRP A 417 6.30 -17.06 -7.21
N TRP A 418 6.18 -17.51 -5.95
CA TRP A 418 7.07 -17.11 -4.85
C TRP A 418 8.55 -17.42 -5.11
N GLU A 419 8.83 -18.55 -5.76
CA GLU A 419 10.20 -18.94 -6.14
C GLU A 419 10.92 -17.90 -7.02
N TYR A 420 10.15 -17.03 -7.69
CA TYR A 420 10.63 -15.98 -8.57
C TYR A 420 10.63 -14.59 -7.94
N ASN A 421 10.19 -14.44 -6.69
CA ASN A 421 10.06 -13.14 -6.01
C ASN A 421 11.38 -12.34 -5.98
N GLY A 422 12.53 -13.03 -5.92
CA GLY A 422 13.85 -12.41 -5.95
C GLY A 422 14.10 -11.50 -7.17
N VAL A 423 13.41 -11.71 -8.30
CA VAL A 423 13.51 -10.83 -9.48
C VAL A 423 13.05 -9.40 -9.17
N VAL A 424 11.92 -9.27 -8.49
CA VAL A 424 11.35 -7.97 -8.12
C VAL A 424 12.11 -7.36 -6.94
N GLU A 425 12.47 -8.18 -5.94
CA GLU A 425 13.23 -7.68 -4.80
C GLU A 425 14.64 -7.22 -5.18
N ASP A 426 15.33 -7.92 -6.08
CA ASP A 426 16.61 -7.45 -6.58
C ASP A 426 16.46 -6.12 -7.31
N TYR A 427 15.48 -6.01 -8.21
CA TYR A 427 15.19 -4.76 -8.93
C TYR A 427 15.02 -3.57 -7.98
N PHE A 428 14.13 -3.68 -6.99
CA PHE A 428 13.88 -2.59 -6.05
C PHE A 428 15.03 -2.37 -5.07
N ALA A 429 15.76 -3.41 -4.67
CA ALA A 429 16.93 -3.25 -3.81
C ALA A 429 18.08 -2.53 -4.51
N ARG A 430 18.27 -2.76 -5.82
CA ARG A 430 19.22 -2.00 -6.65
C ARG A 430 18.83 -0.53 -6.69
N LEU A 431 17.56 -0.22 -6.96
CA LEU A 431 17.06 1.16 -6.92
C LEU A 431 17.22 1.78 -5.52
N GLY A 432 16.78 1.09 -4.48
CA GLY A 432 16.86 1.54 -3.08
C GLY A 432 18.30 1.83 -2.64
N SER A 433 19.28 1.05 -3.12
CA SER A 433 20.70 1.27 -2.82
C SER A 433 21.25 2.62 -3.34
N ILE A 434 20.59 3.20 -4.34
CA ILE A 434 20.97 4.48 -4.97
C ILE A 434 20.04 5.61 -4.49
N LEU A 435 18.73 5.37 -4.52
CA LEU A 435 17.71 6.38 -4.24
C LEU A 435 17.56 6.74 -2.75
N SER A 436 18.27 6.03 -1.86
CA SER A 436 18.40 6.38 -0.44
C SER A 436 19.63 7.23 -0.09
N ARG A 437 20.56 7.43 -1.04
CA ARG A 437 21.84 8.12 -0.79
C ARG A 437 21.79 9.60 -1.10
N GLY A 438 22.65 10.38 -0.44
CA GLY A 438 22.72 11.83 -0.67
C GLY A 438 21.39 12.51 -0.35
N HIS A 439 21.07 13.60 -1.05
CA HIS A 439 19.82 14.34 -0.89
C HIS A 439 19.10 14.54 -2.22
N ALA A 440 17.77 14.66 -2.18
CA ALA A 440 16.97 15.04 -3.34
C ALA A 440 17.22 16.51 -3.67
N VAL A 441 17.34 16.83 -4.96
CA VAL A 441 17.56 18.22 -5.44
C VAL A 441 16.22 18.85 -5.78
N ARG A 442 15.75 19.76 -4.92
CA ARG A 442 14.46 20.45 -5.04
C ARG A 442 14.63 21.93 -4.71
N ASP A 443 14.38 22.81 -5.68
CA ASP A 443 14.55 24.26 -5.54
C ASP A 443 13.24 24.99 -5.15
N VAL A 444 12.10 24.28 -5.17
CA VAL A 444 10.75 24.83 -4.95
C VAL A 444 10.17 24.35 -3.62
N LEU A 445 9.68 25.28 -2.80
CA LEU A 445 8.84 25.02 -1.62
C LEU A 445 7.39 25.37 -1.95
N MET A 446 6.49 24.40 -1.93
CA MET A 446 5.05 24.63 -2.11
C MET A 446 4.37 24.69 -0.73
N ILE A 447 3.68 25.77 -0.38
CA ILE A 447 2.95 25.83 0.89
C ILE A 447 1.81 24.81 0.86
N HIS A 448 1.74 23.92 1.85
CA HIS A 448 0.64 22.96 1.96
C HIS A 448 -0.59 23.66 2.54
N PRO A 449 -1.73 23.73 1.83
CA PRO A 449 -2.82 24.64 2.19
C PRO A 449 -3.80 24.05 3.23
N VAL A 450 -3.33 23.16 4.13
CA VAL A 450 -4.18 22.50 5.14
C VAL A 450 -4.88 23.50 6.07
N SER A 451 -4.27 24.66 6.35
CA SER A 451 -4.89 25.73 7.12
C SER A 451 -6.18 26.26 6.46
N THR A 452 -6.25 26.23 5.13
CA THR A 452 -7.51 26.53 4.41
C THR A 452 -8.51 25.39 4.59
N GLY A 453 -8.08 24.13 4.50
CA GLY A 453 -8.93 22.98 4.81
C GLY A 453 -9.54 23.03 6.22
N TRP A 454 -8.76 23.46 7.22
CA TRP A 454 -9.24 23.65 8.59
C TRP A 454 -10.35 24.70 8.72
N MET A 455 -10.32 25.78 7.94
CA MET A 455 -11.42 26.76 7.97
C MET A 455 -12.72 26.20 7.36
N MET A 456 -12.58 25.29 6.39
CA MET A 456 -13.69 24.71 5.64
C MET A 456 -14.40 23.61 6.44
N LEU A 457 -13.64 22.76 7.12
CA LEU A 457 -14.15 21.55 7.76
C LEU A 457 -14.95 21.86 9.04
N GLY A 458 -16.27 21.82 8.93
CA GLY A 458 -17.18 21.63 10.06
C GLY A 458 -17.65 20.18 10.13
N GLU A 459 -18.54 19.87 11.08
CA GLU A 459 -19.21 18.58 11.13
C GLU A 459 -20.17 18.39 9.92
N GLY A 460 -20.22 17.17 9.39
CA GLY A 460 -21.15 16.76 8.34
C GLY A 460 -20.49 16.32 7.04
N GLU A 461 -21.13 15.36 6.36
CA GLU A 461 -20.61 14.70 5.15
C GLU A 461 -20.39 15.69 3.99
N GLU A 462 -21.28 16.66 3.79
CA GLU A 462 -21.16 17.63 2.71
C GLU A 462 -19.88 18.48 2.84
N ARG A 463 -19.58 18.97 4.05
CA ARG A 463 -18.36 19.75 4.33
C ARG A 463 -17.12 18.90 4.14
N LEU A 464 -17.16 17.66 4.63
CA LEU A 464 -16.08 16.71 4.47
C LEU A 464 -15.75 16.49 2.98
N GLN A 465 -16.77 16.24 2.15
CA GLN A 465 -16.59 16.03 0.72
C GLN A 465 -16.12 17.30 -0.01
N GLN A 466 -16.55 18.49 0.42
CA GLN A 466 -16.03 19.76 -0.09
C GLN A 466 -14.52 19.91 0.16
N VAL A 467 -14.05 19.53 1.35
CA VAL A 467 -12.62 19.56 1.68
C VAL A 467 -11.83 18.47 0.93
N ASN A 468 -12.38 17.26 0.78
CA ASN A 468 -11.77 16.21 -0.05
C ASN A 468 -11.64 16.68 -1.51
N ALA A 469 -12.69 17.28 -2.08
CA ALA A 469 -12.64 17.83 -3.43
C ALA A 469 -11.58 18.94 -3.57
N PHE A 470 -11.34 19.73 -2.52
CA PHE A 470 -10.24 20.69 -2.48
C PHE A 470 -8.87 19.98 -2.50
N GLY A 471 -8.71 18.92 -1.70
CA GLY A 471 -7.54 18.03 -1.76
C GLY A 471 -7.29 17.43 -3.15
N GLU A 472 -8.34 16.95 -3.83
CA GLU A 472 -8.23 16.39 -5.19
C GLU A 472 -7.76 17.41 -6.24
N ARG A 473 -8.23 18.67 -6.11
CA ARG A 473 -7.74 19.76 -6.97
C ARG A 473 -6.26 20.07 -6.70
N LEU A 474 -5.83 20.03 -5.44
CA LEU A 474 -4.43 20.13 -5.08
C LEU A 474 -3.63 18.95 -5.67
N ASN A 475 -4.16 17.72 -5.64
CA ASN A 475 -3.48 16.54 -6.16
C ASN A 475 -3.26 16.64 -7.67
N THR A 476 -4.28 17.08 -8.38
CA THR A 476 -4.21 17.39 -9.82
C THR A 476 -3.17 18.48 -10.11
N PHE A 477 -3.11 19.52 -9.27
CA PHE A 477 -2.12 20.59 -9.41
C PHE A 477 -0.69 20.10 -9.17
N VAL A 478 -0.47 19.24 -8.15
CA VAL A 478 0.81 18.58 -7.88
C VAL A 478 1.26 17.73 -9.07
N GLN A 479 0.36 16.92 -9.63
CA GLN A 479 0.65 16.12 -10.82
C GLN A 479 1.07 17.02 -12.01
N ALA A 480 0.34 18.10 -12.25
CA ALA A 480 0.66 19.05 -13.32
C ALA A 480 2.00 19.77 -13.08
N GLN A 481 2.35 20.09 -11.83
CA GLN A 481 3.65 20.66 -11.47
C GLN A 481 4.79 19.66 -11.75
N LEU A 482 4.66 18.40 -11.32
CA LEU A 482 5.70 17.37 -11.52
C LEU A 482 5.92 17.06 -13.00
N ALA A 483 4.88 17.16 -13.83
CA ALA A 483 4.96 17.02 -15.29
C ALA A 483 5.83 18.08 -15.99
N THR A 484 6.25 19.14 -15.27
CA THR A 484 7.18 20.17 -15.79
C THR A 484 8.65 19.86 -15.55
N HIS A 485 8.95 18.76 -14.83
CA HIS A 485 10.28 18.35 -14.37
C HIS A 485 10.93 19.33 -13.36
N TYR A 486 10.14 20.22 -12.75
CA TYR A 486 10.54 20.98 -11.56
C TYR A 486 9.95 20.30 -10.31
N ASP A 487 10.74 19.46 -9.66
CA ASP A 487 10.38 18.81 -8.41
C ASP A 487 10.37 19.82 -7.25
N PHE A 488 9.60 19.53 -6.21
CA PHE A 488 9.32 20.44 -5.09
C PHE A 488 9.17 19.68 -3.77
N ASP A 489 9.26 20.39 -2.65
CA ASP A 489 8.79 19.89 -1.35
C ASP A 489 7.60 20.72 -0.88
N PHE A 490 6.68 20.11 -0.14
CA PHE A 490 5.66 20.80 0.63
C PHE A 490 6.26 21.47 1.88
N GLY A 491 5.78 22.67 2.19
CA GLY A 491 6.01 23.37 3.44
C GLY A 491 4.74 23.37 4.28
N ASP A 492 4.73 22.58 5.36
CA ASP A 492 3.68 22.63 6.37
C ASP A 492 3.91 23.83 7.30
N GLU A 493 2.85 24.59 7.57
CA GLU A 493 2.97 25.84 8.32
C GLU A 493 3.32 25.63 9.80
N GLN A 494 2.97 24.48 10.40
CA GLN A 494 3.35 24.16 11.79
C GLN A 494 4.83 23.81 11.88
N ILE A 495 5.33 23.01 10.93
CA ILE A 495 6.76 22.70 10.83
C ILE A 495 7.53 24.00 10.59
N MET A 496 7.13 24.81 9.59
CA MET A 496 7.78 26.08 9.26
C MET A 496 7.76 27.08 10.42
N ALA A 497 6.75 27.06 11.29
CA ALA A 497 6.71 27.93 12.46
C ALA A 497 7.87 27.70 13.43
N THR A 498 8.41 26.47 13.49
CA THR A 498 9.51 26.12 14.41
C THR A 498 10.85 25.89 13.73
N ASP A 499 10.84 25.35 12.50
CA ASP A 499 12.04 24.95 11.75
C ASP A 499 12.27 25.79 10.48
N GLY A 500 11.46 26.84 10.26
CA GLY A 500 11.54 27.73 9.10
C GLY A 500 12.53 28.88 9.29
N ILE A 501 13.44 29.05 8.33
CA ILE A 501 14.48 30.08 8.38
C ILE A 501 14.66 30.79 7.03
N VAL A 502 15.33 31.93 7.03
CA VAL A 502 15.77 32.64 5.82
C VAL A 502 17.27 32.80 5.89
N GLU A 503 17.98 32.29 4.88
CA GLU A 503 19.44 32.36 4.75
C GLU A 503 19.79 32.95 3.38
N GLY A 504 20.32 34.18 3.36
CA GLY A 504 20.48 34.91 2.11
C GLY A 504 19.13 35.08 1.39
N ASN A 505 19.07 34.79 0.10
CA ASN A 505 17.85 34.81 -0.70
C ASN A 505 17.15 33.44 -0.80
N GLN A 506 17.41 32.54 0.15
CA GLN A 506 16.78 31.22 0.24
C GLN A 506 15.91 31.11 1.50
N ILE A 507 14.83 30.35 1.38
CA ILE A 507 14.01 29.92 2.51
C ILE A 507 14.38 28.48 2.86
N GLY A 508 14.53 28.17 4.15
CA GLY A 508 14.86 26.84 4.64
C GLY A 508 13.75 26.27 5.51
N VAL A 509 13.57 24.95 5.45
CA VAL A 509 12.78 24.18 6.41
C VAL A 509 13.66 23.02 6.87
N GLY A 510 14.03 23.03 8.15
CA GLY A 510 15.04 22.11 8.67
C GLY A 510 16.37 22.22 7.90
N ARG A 511 16.78 21.13 7.27
CA ARG A 511 18.03 21.02 6.49
C ARG A 511 17.87 21.37 5.01
N ALA A 512 16.65 21.39 4.49
CA ALA A 512 16.39 21.70 3.10
C ALA A 512 16.41 23.22 2.85
N ARG A 513 16.77 23.63 1.63
CA ARG A 513 16.85 25.02 1.19
C ARG A 513 16.18 25.17 -0.16
N TYR A 514 15.40 26.23 -0.31
CA TYR A 514 14.57 26.49 -1.47
C TYR A 514 14.79 27.91 -1.96
N ARG A 515 14.70 28.08 -3.28
CA ARG A 515 14.93 29.34 -3.98
C ARG A 515 13.63 30.06 -4.33
N VAL A 516 12.54 29.32 -4.44
CA VAL A 516 11.22 29.83 -4.82
C VAL A 516 10.17 29.22 -3.90
N VAL A 517 9.23 30.05 -3.43
CA VAL A 517 8.02 29.60 -2.75
C VAL A 517 6.83 29.65 -3.71
N VAL A 518 6.02 28.60 -3.73
CA VAL A 518 4.75 28.53 -4.46
C VAL A 518 3.60 28.50 -3.45
N ILE A 519 2.65 29.43 -3.59
CA ILE A 519 1.35 29.39 -2.91
C ILE A 519 0.36 28.76 -3.88
N PRO A 520 -0.14 27.54 -3.61
CA PRO A 520 -1.01 26.83 -4.56
C PRO A 520 -2.37 27.54 -4.72
N PRO A 521 -3.11 27.23 -5.80
CA PRO A 521 -4.46 27.74 -6.01
C PRO A 521 -5.38 27.54 -4.80
N GLU A 522 -6.36 28.43 -4.66
CA GLU A 522 -7.42 28.35 -3.63
C GLU A 522 -6.92 28.45 -2.17
N THR A 523 -5.64 28.75 -1.93
CA THR A 523 -5.13 29.05 -0.57
C THR A 523 -5.74 30.36 -0.07
N ARG A 524 -6.51 30.31 1.02
CA ARG A 524 -7.21 31.49 1.58
C ARG A 524 -6.55 32.07 2.82
N THR A 525 -5.95 31.23 3.64
CA THR A 525 -5.33 31.63 4.91
C THR A 525 -3.90 31.14 5.03
N LEU A 526 -3.10 31.88 5.79
CA LEU A 526 -1.77 31.51 6.25
C LEU A 526 -1.68 31.71 7.77
N LEU A 527 -0.76 31.00 8.44
CA LEU A 527 -0.42 31.27 9.83
C LEU A 527 0.38 32.59 9.96
N PRO A 528 0.24 33.31 11.09
CA PRO A 528 1.03 34.52 11.35
C PRO A 528 2.54 34.31 11.21
N SER A 529 3.05 33.15 11.65
CA SER A 529 4.45 32.75 11.52
C SER A 529 4.88 32.62 10.05
N THR A 530 4.04 32.04 9.19
CA THR A 530 4.30 31.90 7.75
C THR A 530 4.36 33.27 7.08
N VAL A 531 3.42 34.16 7.39
CA VAL A 531 3.40 35.53 6.86
C VAL A 531 4.68 36.29 7.24
N ALA A 532 5.12 36.17 8.50
CA ALA A 532 6.37 36.76 8.96
C ALA A 532 7.59 36.17 8.23
N LEU A 533 7.62 34.85 8.02
CA LEU A 533 8.70 34.17 7.32
C LEU A 533 8.78 34.58 5.84
N LEU A 534 7.65 34.62 5.13
CA LEU A 534 7.57 35.06 3.74
C LEU A 534 7.95 36.53 3.58
N THR A 535 7.58 37.38 4.54
CA THR A 535 7.98 38.79 4.55
C THR A 535 9.50 38.92 4.60
N ARG A 536 10.17 38.21 5.53
CA ARG A 536 11.64 38.21 5.62
C ARG A 536 12.30 37.65 4.36
N PHE A 537 11.72 36.59 3.77
CA PHE A 537 12.24 35.98 2.56
C PHE A 537 12.19 36.93 1.36
N LEU A 538 11.06 37.63 1.16
CA LEU A 538 10.91 38.66 0.12
C LEU A 538 11.84 39.85 0.37
N ASP A 539 11.98 40.30 1.62
CA ASP A 539 12.89 41.39 1.99
C ASP A 539 14.37 41.04 1.72
N ALA A 540 14.72 39.75 1.76
CA ALA A 540 16.04 39.25 1.40
C ALA A 540 16.22 38.98 -0.12
N GLY A 541 15.23 39.34 -0.95
CA GLY A 541 15.27 39.17 -2.41
C GLY A 541 14.84 37.78 -2.90
N GLY A 542 14.12 37.02 -2.06
CA GLY A 542 13.48 35.76 -2.44
C GLY A 542 12.32 35.95 -3.43
N ALA A 543 11.86 34.85 -4.04
CA ALA A 543 10.78 34.86 -5.02
C ALA A 543 9.57 34.04 -4.56
N VAL A 544 8.38 34.63 -4.63
CA VAL A 544 7.10 33.99 -4.29
C VAL A 544 6.20 33.99 -5.53
N LEU A 545 5.73 32.81 -5.91
CA LEU A 545 4.76 32.60 -6.98
C LEU A 545 3.42 32.24 -6.34
N GLY A 546 2.38 33.03 -6.56
CA GLY A 546 1.06 32.77 -5.97
C GLY A 546 -0.06 32.83 -7.00
N PHE A 547 -1.08 31.99 -6.84
CA PHE A 547 -2.24 31.98 -7.73
C PHE A 547 -3.32 32.95 -7.25
N GLU A 548 -3.97 33.66 -8.17
CA GLU A 548 -5.14 34.48 -7.84
C GLU A 548 -6.39 33.61 -7.56
N PRO A 549 -7.25 33.96 -6.59
CA PRO A 549 -7.02 35.00 -5.58
C PRO A 549 -5.92 34.57 -4.59
N LEU A 550 -5.04 35.51 -4.25
CA LEU A 550 -4.01 35.30 -3.24
C LEU A 550 -4.64 35.23 -1.83
N PRO A 551 -3.96 34.62 -0.84
CA PRO A 551 -4.48 34.55 0.52
C PRO A 551 -4.83 35.94 1.06
N ASP A 552 -6.01 36.06 1.65
CA ASP A 552 -6.57 37.29 2.20
C ASP A 552 -6.83 37.20 3.72
N CYS A 553 -6.57 36.04 4.31
CA CYS A 553 -6.72 35.78 5.74
C CYS A 553 -5.40 35.39 6.41
N VAL A 554 -5.28 35.74 7.69
CA VAL A 554 -4.26 35.23 8.61
C VAL A 554 -4.98 34.52 9.77
N GLY A 555 -4.74 33.22 9.94
CA GLY A 555 -5.47 32.40 10.91
C GLY A 555 -6.99 32.45 10.72
N ALA A 556 -7.44 32.34 9.47
CA ALA A 556 -8.85 32.44 9.04
C ALA A 556 -9.57 33.77 9.39
N VAL A 557 -8.82 34.82 9.74
CA VAL A 557 -9.33 36.18 9.92
C VAL A 557 -8.83 37.06 8.79
N SER A 558 -9.71 37.82 8.14
CA SER A 558 -9.32 38.73 7.07
C SER A 558 -8.29 39.75 7.56
N ASP A 559 -7.17 39.88 6.83
CA ASP A 559 -6.10 40.83 7.15
C ASP A 559 -5.74 41.68 5.92
N PRO A 560 -6.18 42.95 5.88
CA PRO A 560 -5.84 43.88 4.80
C PRO A 560 -4.33 44.10 4.59
N HIS A 561 -3.47 43.78 5.56
CA HIS A 561 -2.03 43.93 5.42
C HIS A 561 -1.41 42.95 4.41
N LEU A 562 -2.06 41.80 4.15
CA LEU A 562 -1.60 40.85 3.13
C LEU A 562 -1.54 41.46 1.72
N ALA A 563 -2.43 42.41 1.41
CA ALA A 563 -2.39 43.14 0.14
C ALA A 563 -1.05 43.87 -0.07
N LYS A 564 -0.41 44.36 1.01
CA LYS A 564 0.92 44.99 0.93
C LYS A 564 2.03 43.96 0.75
N LEU A 565 1.90 42.77 1.37
CA LEU A 565 2.84 41.66 1.20
C LEU A 565 2.90 41.22 -0.27
N TRP A 566 1.73 41.05 -0.89
CA TRP A 566 1.61 40.60 -2.29
C TRP A 566 2.04 41.62 -3.34
N GLN A 567 2.27 42.88 -2.94
CA GLN A 567 2.82 43.93 -3.80
C GLN A 567 4.34 44.08 -3.68
N LYS A 568 5.00 43.32 -2.79
CA LYS A 568 6.46 43.39 -2.63
C LYS A 568 7.19 42.91 -3.89
N PRO A 569 8.40 43.46 -4.17
CA PRO A 569 9.28 42.90 -5.19
C PRO A 569 9.55 41.41 -4.93
N GLY A 570 9.61 40.61 -6.00
CA GLY A 570 9.78 39.15 -5.91
C GLY A 570 8.47 38.35 -5.91
N VAL A 571 7.31 38.99 -5.77
CA VAL A 571 6.00 38.34 -5.93
C VAL A 571 5.58 38.31 -7.40
N THR A 572 5.19 37.15 -7.90
CA THR A 572 4.54 36.98 -9.21
C THR A 572 3.18 36.33 -9.04
N VAL A 573 2.14 36.98 -9.57
CA VAL A 573 0.76 36.50 -9.49
C VAL A 573 0.41 35.71 -10.76
N LEU A 574 -0.11 34.50 -10.56
CA LEU A 574 -0.42 33.53 -11.60
C LEU A 574 -1.93 33.32 -11.70
N LYS A 575 -2.42 33.06 -12.91
CA LYS A 575 -3.82 32.76 -13.24
C LYS A 575 -4.01 31.33 -13.71
N THR A 576 -2.97 30.73 -14.29
CA THR A 576 -3.05 29.38 -14.86
C THR A 576 -1.78 28.58 -14.54
N PRO A 577 -1.88 27.24 -14.40
CA PRO A 577 -0.71 26.38 -14.22
C PRO A 577 0.35 26.53 -15.32
N ALA A 578 -0.04 26.86 -16.56
CA ALA A 578 0.89 27.13 -17.66
C ALA A 578 1.76 28.38 -17.45
N GLN A 579 1.33 29.32 -16.61
CA GLN A 579 2.16 30.47 -16.22
C GLN A 579 3.19 30.09 -15.15
N LEU A 580 2.89 29.11 -14.29
CA LEU A 580 3.83 28.61 -13.29
C LEU A 580 5.09 28.05 -13.93
N ASN A 581 4.96 27.17 -14.94
CA ASN A 581 6.13 26.62 -15.64
C ASN A 581 7.03 27.72 -16.22
N ARG A 582 6.44 28.74 -16.86
CA ARG A 582 7.20 29.88 -17.42
C ARG A 582 7.89 30.71 -16.33
N ALA A 583 7.23 30.91 -15.19
CA ALA A 583 7.81 31.63 -14.05
C ALA A 583 8.96 30.83 -13.41
N LEU A 584 8.81 29.52 -13.27
CA LEU A 584 9.88 28.64 -12.78
C LEU A 584 11.07 28.63 -13.74
N GLU A 585 10.85 28.54 -15.05
CA GLU A 585 11.91 28.64 -16.07
C GLU A 585 12.69 29.97 -16.01
N ALA A 586 12.01 31.07 -15.66
CA ALA A 586 12.65 32.38 -15.52
C ALA A 586 13.48 32.51 -14.23
N LEU A 587 13.14 31.76 -13.19
CA LEU A 587 13.75 31.87 -11.85
C LEU A 587 14.77 30.77 -11.55
N LEU A 588 14.63 29.59 -12.17
CA LEU A 588 15.37 28.38 -11.85
C LEU A 588 16.01 27.76 -13.10
N PRO A 589 17.23 27.20 -12.97
CA PRO A 589 17.85 26.47 -14.06
C PRO A 589 17.06 25.20 -14.39
N ARG A 590 17.01 24.83 -15.67
CA ARG A 590 16.51 23.52 -16.09
C ARG A 590 17.60 22.47 -15.85
N ARG A 591 17.42 21.60 -14.87
CA ARG A 591 18.38 20.52 -14.55
C ARG A 591 18.12 19.22 -15.30
N ILE A 592 16.86 18.98 -15.67
CA ILE A 592 16.44 17.81 -16.45
C ILE A 592 15.53 18.29 -17.56
N SER A 593 15.79 17.84 -18.79
CA SER A 593 14.91 18.09 -19.94
C SER A 593 14.67 16.79 -20.70
N LEU A 594 13.40 16.48 -20.96
CA LEU A 594 12.97 15.29 -21.68
C LEU A 594 12.06 15.74 -22.82
N VAL A 595 12.61 15.91 -24.02
CA VAL A 595 11.90 16.49 -25.17
C VAL A 595 11.44 15.41 -26.13
N THR A 596 10.14 15.34 -26.42
CA THR A 596 9.56 14.44 -27.41
C THR A 596 9.95 14.85 -28.84
N PRO A 597 9.79 13.99 -29.87
CA PRO A 597 10.04 14.36 -31.26
C PRO A 597 9.19 15.54 -31.74
N GLN A 598 8.08 15.82 -31.06
CA GLN A 598 7.20 16.97 -31.31
C GLN A 598 7.70 18.28 -30.65
N GLY A 599 8.81 18.24 -29.92
CA GLY A 599 9.42 19.42 -29.29
C GLY A 599 8.81 19.80 -27.94
N GLN A 600 8.01 18.93 -27.31
CA GLN A 600 7.36 19.19 -26.03
C GLN A 600 8.07 18.44 -24.89
N GLN A 601 8.01 18.97 -23.67
CA GLN A 601 8.43 18.20 -22.50
C GLN A 601 7.52 16.98 -22.31
N ALA A 602 8.12 15.82 -22.06
CA ALA A 602 7.41 14.56 -21.91
C ALA A 602 6.69 14.47 -20.55
N ALA A 603 5.52 15.08 -20.44
CA ALA A 603 4.73 15.19 -19.21
C ALA A 603 4.41 13.87 -18.47
N ARG A 604 4.48 12.73 -19.16
CA ARG A 604 4.25 11.39 -18.59
C ARG A 604 5.51 10.73 -18.03
N LEU A 605 6.68 11.31 -18.27
CA LEU A 605 7.94 10.87 -17.70
C LEU A 605 8.21 11.63 -16.39
N LEU A 606 8.15 10.93 -15.26
CA LEU A 606 8.47 11.50 -13.96
C LEU A 606 9.97 11.38 -13.70
N THR A 607 10.52 12.32 -12.93
CA THR A 607 11.97 12.44 -12.74
C THR A 607 12.35 12.69 -11.29
N MET A 608 13.42 12.05 -10.82
CA MET A 608 14.08 12.34 -9.56
C MET A 608 15.56 12.64 -9.80
N GLN A 609 16.08 13.72 -9.22
CA GLN A 609 17.52 13.99 -9.13
C GLN A 609 17.99 13.84 -7.69
N ARG A 610 19.05 13.07 -7.48
CA ARG A 610 19.75 13.01 -6.19
C ARG A 610 21.21 13.40 -6.35
N LYS A 611 21.71 14.19 -5.41
CA LYS A 611 23.12 14.59 -5.33
C LYS A 611 23.80 13.87 -4.17
N MET A 612 24.92 13.22 -4.47
CA MET A 612 25.83 12.56 -3.52
C MET A 612 27.20 13.24 -3.60
N GLU A 613 28.09 12.91 -2.67
CA GLU A 613 29.47 13.43 -2.68
C GLU A 613 30.21 12.99 -3.95
N GLU A 614 30.02 11.73 -4.38
CA GLU A 614 30.80 11.17 -5.47
C GLU A 614 30.11 11.21 -6.85
N GLY A 615 28.88 11.74 -6.92
CA GLY A 615 28.14 11.83 -8.18
C GLY A 615 26.68 12.29 -8.03
N MET A 616 25.95 12.22 -9.15
CA MET A 616 24.51 12.47 -9.23
C MET A 616 23.79 11.27 -9.82
N ALA A 617 22.58 11.01 -9.32
CA ALA A 617 21.68 10.00 -9.83
C ALA A 617 20.43 10.66 -10.43
N PHE A 618 19.98 10.16 -11.58
CA PHE A 618 18.75 10.56 -12.24
C PHE A 618 17.89 9.33 -12.49
N PHE A 619 16.72 9.27 -11.86
CA PHE A 619 15.75 8.21 -12.08
C PHE A 619 14.59 8.76 -12.90
N VAL A 620 14.31 8.13 -14.04
CA VAL A 620 13.26 8.55 -14.97
C VAL A 620 12.29 7.40 -15.17
N VAL A 621 11.01 7.65 -14.93
CA VAL A 621 9.94 6.65 -14.96
C VAL A 621 8.89 7.04 -15.98
N ASN A 622 8.59 6.13 -16.90
CA ASN A 622 7.40 6.22 -17.73
C ASN A 622 6.20 5.73 -16.93
N ASN A 623 5.39 6.68 -16.46
CA ASN A 623 4.21 6.37 -15.67
C ASN A 623 3.02 5.88 -16.53
N ASP A 624 3.16 5.84 -17.85
CA ASP A 624 2.19 5.29 -18.79
C ASP A 624 2.44 3.79 -19.02
N ARG A 625 1.43 2.95 -18.72
CA ARG A 625 1.53 1.49 -18.85
C ARG A 625 1.27 0.98 -20.27
N HIS A 626 0.87 1.85 -21.20
CA HIS A 626 0.49 1.46 -22.55
C HIS A 626 1.32 2.12 -23.66
N GLN A 627 1.87 3.31 -23.42
CA GLN A 627 2.62 4.05 -24.43
C GLN A 627 4.12 4.06 -24.17
N SER A 628 4.90 3.95 -25.24
CA SER A 628 6.34 4.21 -25.22
C SER A 628 6.63 5.68 -25.52
N TYR A 629 7.72 6.21 -24.95
CA TYR A 629 8.21 7.56 -25.22
C TYR A 629 9.66 7.51 -25.70
N ARG A 630 9.90 8.04 -26.89
CA ARG A 630 11.25 8.38 -27.35
C ARG A 630 11.50 9.85 -27.05
N VAL A 631 12.64 10.17 -26.45
CA VAL A 631 12.96 11.54 -26.04
C VAL A 631 14.43 11.89 -26.25
N SER A 632 14.68 13.15 -26.58
CA SER A 632 15.98 13.79 -26.40
C SER A 632 16.11 14.17 -24.93
N VAL A 633 17.13 13.62 -24.27
CA VAL A 633 17.40 13.78 -22.83
C VAL A 633 18.54 14.78 -22.64
N ALA A 634 18.37 15.74 -21.73
CA ALA A 634 19.44 16.59 -21.21
C ALA A 634 19.48 16.50 -19.68
N LEU A 635 20.63 16.11 -19.12
CA LEU A 635 20.84 16.01 -17.67
C LEU A 635 21.95 16.96 -17.22
N GLU A 636 21.71 17.73 -16.16
CA GLU A 636 22.70 18.61 -15.53
C GLU A 636 23.95 17.83 -15.16
N ALA A 637 25.12 18.30 -15.60
CA ALA A 637 26.40 17.70 -15.23
C ALA A 637 26.97 18.29 -13.93
N GLY A 638 26.63 19.54 -13.62
CA GLY A 638 27.08 20.25 -12.42
C GLY A 638 28.61 20.22 -12.27
N GLU A 639 29.10 19.93 -11.08
CA GLU A 639 30.54 19.77 -10.80
C GLU A 639 31.16 18.47 -11.38
N PHE A 640 30.34 17.61 -11.99
CA PHE A 640 30.74 16.34 -12.58
C PHE A 640 30.81 16.40 -14.12
N ALA A 641 30.94 17.60 -14.69
CA ALA A 641 31.10 17.82 -16.14
C ALA A 641 32.27 17.05 -16.77
N GLU A 642 33.36 16.84 -16.01
CA GLU A 642 34.49 16.01 -16.47
C GLU A 642 34.31 14.50 -16.23
N GLY A 643 33.16 14.11 -15.68
CA GLY A 643 32.81 12.75 -15.31
C GLY A 643 32.33 11.88 -16.48
N CYS A 644 31.83 10.69 -16.13
CA CYS A 644 31.23 9.74 -17.06
C CYS A 644 29.73 9.60 -16.75
N LEU A 645 28.91 9.58 -17.80
CA LEU A 645 27.50 9.24 -17.74
C LEU A 645 27.32 7.75 -18.02
N GLU A 646 26.65 7.04 -17.11
CA GLU A 646 26.35 5.63 -17.20
C GLU A 646 24.85 5.36 -17.00
N GLU A 647 24.34 4.32 -17.65
CA GLU A 647 23.04 3.71 -17.35
C GLU A 647 23.25 2.47 -16.49
N TRP A 648 22.52 2.40 -15.38
CA TRP A 648 22.57 1.31 -14.41
C TRP A 648 21.24 0.57 -14.48
N ASP A 649 21.22 -0.61 -15.10
CA ASP A 649 20.01 -1.42 -15.30
C ASP A 649 19.64 -2.14 -14.01
N ALA A 650 18.55 -1.70 -13.37
CA ALA A 650 18.11 -2.26 -12.10
C ALA A 650 17.60 -3.71 -12.21
N LEU A 651 17.14 -4.17 -13.38
CA LEU A 651 16.68 -5.55 -13.56
C LEU A 651 17.88 -6.51 -13.66
N THR A 652 18.86 -6.17 -14.50
CA THR A 652 19.99 -7.07 -14.81
C THR A 652 21.22 -6.83 -13.93
N GLY A 653 21.34 -5.64 -13.33
CA GLY A 653 22.54 -5.18 -12.64
C GLY A 653 23.64 -4.69 -13.59
N GLU A 654 23.41 -4.68 -14.91
CA GLU A 654 24.42 -4.22 -15.85
C GLU A 654 24.64 -2.71 -15.76
N ILE A 655 25.90 -2.29 -15.87
CA ILE A 655 26.29 -0.88 -15.90
C ILE A 655 26.98 -0.60 -17.22
N ARG A 656 26.49 0.37 -17.98
CA ARG A 656 26.97 0.68 -19.33
C ARG A 656 27.21 2.18 -19.49
N PRO A 657 28.29 2.62 -20.15
CA PRO A 657 28.48 4.03 -20.49
C PRO A 657 27.39 4.48 -21.48
N VAL A 658 26.93 5.71 -21.33
CA VAL A 658 26.00 6.35 -22.27
C VAL A 658 26.78 7.27 -23.20
N GLU A 659 26.61 7.08 -24.50
CA GLU A 659 27.14 8.02 -25.50
C GLU A 659 26.34 9.32 -25.44
N ALA A 660 26.93 10.36 -24.87
CA ALA A 660 26.31 11.67 -24.71
C ALA A 660 27.25 12.81 -25.11
N THR A 661 26.69 13.93 -25.53
CA THR A 661 27.46 15.16 -25.80
C THR A 661 27.28 16.14 -24.64
N LEU A 662 28.37 16.59 -24.03
CA LEU A 662 28.34 17.67 -23.04
C LEU A 662 28.23 19.03 -23.76
N ARG A 663 27.13 19.76 -23.52
CA ARG A 663 26.90 21.12 -24.05
C ARG A 663 26.14 21.95 -23.01
N ASP A 664 26.57 23.19 -22.81
CA ASP A 664 25.97 24.12 -21.85
C ASP A 664 25.84 23.56 -20.43
N GLY A 665 26.84 22.78 -20.00
CA GLY A 665 26.86 22.15 -18.66
C GLY A 665 25.90 20.96 -18.48
N MET A 666 25.33 20.43 -19.56
CA MET A 666 24.43 19.27 -19.54
C MET A 666 24.90 18.17 -20.50
N PHE A 667 24.66 16.90 -20.14
CA PHE A 667 24.84 15.75 -21.04
C PHE A 667 23.58 15.53 -21.88
N HIS A 668 23.74 15.51 -23.20
CA HIS A 668 22.66 15.33 -24.18
C HIS A 668 22.77 13.99 -24.90
N PHE A 669 21.67 13.22 -24.95
CA PHE A 669 21.57 11.92 -25.61
C PHE A 669 20.11 11.57 -25.95
N GLU A 670 19.89 10.48 -26.69
CA GLU A 670 18.56 9.97 -27.03
C GLU A 670 18.22 8.75 -26.17
N ALA A 671 16.98 8.65 -25.70
CA ALA A 671 16.50 7.49 -24.94
C ALA A 671 15.08 7.09 -25.34
N GLU A 672 14.77 5.81 -25.15
CA GLU A 672 13.42 5.26 -25.27
C GLU A 672 12.99 4.64 -23.93
N PHE A 673 11.77 4.97 -23.53
CA PHE A 673 11.09 4.43 -22.36
C PHE A 673 9.89 3.62 -22.83
N ALA A 674 9.99 2.30 -22.71
CA ALA A 674 8.88 1.38 -22.97
C ALA A 674 7.71 1.64 -21.99
N PRO A 675 6.50 1.08 -22.24
CA PRO A 675 5.39 1.21 -21.31
C PRO A 675 5.75 0.62 -19.93
N ALA A 676 5.42 1.33 -18.86
CA ALA A 676 5.87 1.04 -17.48
C ALA A 676 7.40 0.86 -17.35
N GLY A 677 8.18 1.41 -18.29
CA GLY A 677 9.63 1.38 -18.30
C GLY A 677 10.23 2.47 -17.41
N SER A 678 11.45 2.23 -16.92
CA SER A 678 12.20 3.21 -16.13
C SER A 678 13.69 3.02 -16.38
N ARG A 679 14.47 4.08 -16.15
CA ARG A 679 15.93 4.08 -16.31
C ARG A 679 16.60 4.86 -15.19
N LEU A 680 17.74 4.35 -14.73
CA LEU A 680 18.60 4.99 -13.75
C LEU A 680 19.91 5.40 -14.43
N TYR A 681 20.19 6.71 -14.40
CA TYR A 681 21.43 7.27 -14.92
C TYR A 681 22.30 7.79 -13.78
N MET A 682 23.60 7.57 -13.90
CA MET A 682 24.61 7.98 -12.94
C MET A 682 25.64 8.87 -13.62
N ILE A 683 25.89 10.05 -13.05
CA ILE A 683 27.03 10.90 -13.42
C ILE A 683 28.01 10.86 -12.26
N SER A 684 29.23 10.39 -12.49
CA SER A 684 30.26 10.33 -11.45
C SER A 684 31.64 10.68 -12.01
N ARG A 685 32.58 11.04 -11.12
CA ARG A 685 33.97 11.25 -11.53
C ARG A 685 34.51 9.93 -12.12
N SER A 686 35.13 10.01 -13.29
CA SER A 686 35.68 8.83 -13.98
C SER A 686 36.64 8.07 -13.05
N PRO A 687 36.47 6.73 -12.87
CA PRO A 687 37.54 5.91 -12.32
C PRO A 687 38.76 6.07 -13.22
N ALA A 688 39.94 6.34 -12.64
CA ALA A 688 41.18 6.52 -13.38
C ALA A 688 41.38 5.36 -14.39
N GLY A 689 41.09 5.60 -15.68
CA GLY A 689 41.17 4.61 -16.75
C GLY A 689 39.96 4.47 -17.69
N THR A 690 38.77 5.02 -17.39
CA THR A 690 37.67 5.05 -18.38
C THR A 690 37.81 6.25 -19.31
N THR A 691 38.13 5.99 -20.58
CA THR A 691 38.19 7.01 -21.64
C THR A 691 36.87 7.75 -21.75
N ARG A 692 36.92 9.09 -21.79
CA ARG A 692 35.78 9.96 -22.17
C ARG A 692 35.16 9.44 -23.47
N PRO A 693 33.82 9.45 -23.64
CA PRO A 693 33.23 9.39 -24.98
C PRO A 693 33.84 10.52 -25.79
N GLY A 694 34.60 10.18 -26.83
CA GLY A 694 35.47 11.13 -27.52
C GLY A 694 34.72 12.33 -28.11
N GLU A 695 35.30 13.52 -27.94
CA GLU A 695 35.06 14.66 -28.82
C GLU A 695 35.47 14.26 -30.24
N GLY A 696 34.55 13.72 -31.03
CA GLY A 696 34.80 13.39 -32.42
C GLY A 696 34.59 11.92 -32.78
N ALA A 697 33.35 11.45 -32.69
CA ALA A 697 32.83 10.50 -33.66
C ALA A 697 31.32 10.70 -33.77
N ARG A 698 30.88 11.54 -34.73
CA ARG A 698 29.55 11.37 -35.32
C ARG A 698 29.54 10.04 -36.08
N ARG A 699 29.48 8.91 -35.39
CA ARG A 699 28.73 7.79 -35.96
C ARG A 699 27.28 8.16 -35.71
N GLY A 700 26.61 8.64 -36.75
CA GLY A 700 25.17 8.83 -36.70
C GLY A 700 24.56 7.49 -36.31
N GLY A 701 24.19 7.35 -35.04
CA GLY A 701 23.41 6.25 -34.52
C GLY A 701 21.98 6.37 -35.03
N VAL A 702 21.81 6.34 -36.36
CA VAL A 702 20.70 5.58 -36.90
C VAL A 702 20.94 4.19 -36.31
N TRP A 703 20.07 3.74 -35.42
CA TRP A 703 19.92 2.32 -35.16
C TRP A 703 19.89 1.68 -36.55
N GLN A 704 21.01 1.12 -37.00
CA GLN A 704 20.97 0.20 -38.11
C GLN A 704 20.17 -0.94 -37.49
N ALA A 705 18.86 -0.93 -37.76
CA ALA A 705 18.05 -2.12 -37.60
C ALA A 705 18.78 -3.16 -38.43
N GLN A 706 19.63 -3.96 -37.76
CA GLN A 706 20.29 -5.06 -38.39
C GLN A 706 19.13 -5.90 -38.91
N THR A 707 18.96 -5.88 -40.23
CA THR A 707 17.82 -6.51 -40.87
C THR A 707 17.85 -7.96 -40.42
N PRO A 708 16.80 -8.46 -39.77
CA PRO A 708 16.83 -9.80 -39.24
C PRO A 708 17.15 -10.76 -40.37
N VAL A 709 18.16 -11.60 -40.16
CA VAL A 709 18.56 -12.65 -41.10
C VAL A 709 17.39 -13.61 -41.28
N ARG A 710 16.69 -13.89 -40.17
CA ARG A 710 15.52 -14.74 -40.12
C ARG A 710 14.66 -14.37 -38.92
N VAL A 711 13.34 -14.42 -39.09
CA VAL A 711 12.37 -14.39 -37.99
C VAL A 711 11.62 -15.71 -38.00
N CYS A 712 11.69 -16.46 -36.90
CA CYS A 712 10.94 -17.71 -36.73
C CYS A 712 9.77 -17.47 -35.78
N TYR A 713 8.61 -18.03 -36.10
CA TYR A 713 7.42 -17.96 -35.25
C TYR A 713 7.17 -19.33 -34.61
N ALA A 714 6.88 -19.34 -33.32
CA ALA A 714 6.42 -20.52 -32.59
C ALA A 714 4.97 -20.33 -32.14
N GLY A 715 4.17 -21.39 -32.28
CA GLY A 715 2.72 -21.37 -32.11
C GLY A 715 1.95 -21.34 -33.43
N PRO A 716 0.60 -21.25 -33.42
CA PRO A 716 -0.22 -21.03 -32.24
C PRO A 716 -0.45 -22.28 -31.38
N SER A 717 -0.02 -23.48 -31.80
CA SER A 717 -0.21 -24.73 -31.05
C SER A 717 1.12 -25.32 -30.57
N PHE A 718 1.21 -25.66 -29.29
CA PHE A 718 2.44 -26.09 -28.61
C PHE A 718 2.32 -27.48 -27.99
N GLU A 719 3.43 -28.21 -28.00
CA GLU A 719 3.70 -29.20 -26.94
C GLU A 719 3.85 -28.42 -25.63
N PHE A 720 3.31 -28.92 -24.51
CA PHE A 720 3.35 -28.18 -23.26
C PHE A 720 3.56 -29.08 -22.05
N SER A 721 3.85 -28.48 -20.89
CA SER A 721 3.89 -29.16 -19.60
C SER A 721 3.43 -28.21 -18.51
N ARG A 722 2.83 -28.77 -17.45
CA ARG A 722 2.44 -28.05 -16.23
C ARG A 722 3.50 -28.22 -15.15
N THR A 723 3.71 -27.19 -14.33
CA THR A 723 4.55 -27.29 -13.12
C THR A 723 3.79 -27.92 -11.96
N ASP A 724 2.47 -27.68 -11.92
CA ASP A 724 1.57 -28.11 -10.84
C ASP A 724 0.42 -29.01 -11.33
N PRO A 725 -0.23 -29.80 -10.44
CA PRO A 725 -1.47 -30.52 -10.76
C PRO A 725 -2.60 -29.57 -11.21
N ASN A 726 -3.53 -30.07 -12.03
CA ASN A 726 -4.75 -29.35 -12.36
C ASN A 726 -5.75 -29.51 -11.23
N LEU A 727 -6.72 -28.59 -11.16
CA LEU A 727 -7.60 -28.40 -10.02
C LEU A 727 -9.07 -28.39 -10.46
N LEU A 728 -9.93 -28.89 -9.57
CA LEU A 728 -11.37 -28.61 -9.56
C LEU A 728 -11.73 -28.12 -8.14
N THR A 729 -12.07 -26.83 -8.01
CA THR A 729 -12.60 -26.26 -6.75
C THR A 729 -13.99 -26.83 -6.47
N LEU A 730 -14.34 -27.08 -5.22
CA LEU A 730 -15.66 -27.50 -4.74
C LEU A 730 -16.09 -26.55 -3.60
N ASP A 731 -16.85 -25.53 -3.96
CA ASP A 731 -17.27 -24.40 -3.12
C ASP A 731 -18.79 -24.31 -2.93
N PHE A 732 -19.55 -25.22 -3.55
CA PHE A 732 -20.97 -25.45 -3.28
C PHE A 732 -21.19 -26.81 -2.61
N CYS A 733 -22.02 -26.83 -1.58
CA CYS A 733 -22.37 -28.03 -0.84
C CYS A 733 -23.86 -28.05 -0.44
N GLN A 734 -24.32 -29.23 -0.05
CA GLN A 734 -25.49 -29.38 0.82
C GLN A 734 -25.01 -29.82 2.19
N TRP A 735 -25.64 -29.36 3.26
CA TRP A 735 -25.25 -29.70 4.63
C TRP A 735 -26.43 -30.23 5.44
N ARG A 736 -26.13 -30.93 6.53
CA ARG A 736 -27.13 -31.38 7.52
C ARG A 736 -26.50 -31.60 8.90
N VAL A 737 -27.34 -31.64 9.92
CA VAL A 737 -26.98 -31.99 11.30
C VAL A 737 -27.79 -33.21 11.73
N LYS A 738 -27.19 -34.12 12.50
CA LYS A 738 -27.91 -35.23 13.18
C LYS A 738 -28.83 -36.06 12.26
N GLY A 739 -28.40 -36.37 11.04
CA GLY A 739 -29.18 -37.20 10.11
C GLY A 739 -30.47 -36.56 9.60
N GLU A 740 -30.63 -35.24 9.75
CA GLU A 740 -31.72 -34.47 9.16
C GLU A 740 -31.71 -34.54 7.62
N ALA A 741 -32.72 -33.94 6.99
CA ALA A 741 -32.72 -33.75 5.54
C ALA A 741 -31.55 -32.85 5.12
N TRP A 742 -31.02 -33.12 3.93
CA TRP A 742 -30.01 -32.24 3.31
C TRP A 742 -30.61 -30.86 3.04
N SER A 743 -29.81 -29.82 3.25
CA SER A 743 -30.15 -28.45 2.86
C SER A 743 -30.31 -28.32 1.34
N GLU A 744 -30.81 -27.16 0.92
CA GLU A 744 -30.61 -26.69 -0.46
C GLU A 744 -29.12 -26.54 -0.79
N LEU A 745 -28.81 -26.54 -2.08
CA LEU A 745 -27.43 -26.30 -2.56
C LEU A 745 -27.05 -24.84 -2.31
N MET A 746 -25.91 -24.62 -1.65
CA MET A 746 -25.42 -23.28 -1.29
C MET A 746 -23.89 -23.26 -1.25
N GLN A 747 -23.29 -22.07 -1.14
CA GLN A 747 -21.85 -21.97 -0.96
C GLN A 747 -21.43 -22.45 0.44
N VAL A 748 -20.23 -23.02 0.57
CA VAL A 748 -19.72 -23.58 1.84
C VAL A 748 -19.78 -22.57 3.00
N TRP A 749 -19.49 -21.30 2.74
CA TRP A 749 -19.54 -20.27 3.76
C TRP A 749 -20.96 -19.96 4.26
N GLN A 750 -21.96 -20.10 3.40
CA GLN A 750 -23.37 -19.93 3.77
C GLN A 750 -23.79 -21.08 4.67
N ALA A 751 -23.39 -22.32 4.33
CA ALA A 751 -23.62 -23.49 5.18
C ALA A 751 -22.98 -23.31 6.56
N GLN A 752 -21.75 -22.78 6.62
CA GLN A 752 -21.09 -22.46 7.88
C GLN A 752 -21.85 -21.39 8.69
N ASP A 753 -22.24 -20.28 8.06
CA ASP A 753 -22.93 -19.19 8.76
C ASP A 753 -24.30 -19.64 9.28
N GLU A 754 -25.07 -20.39 8.48
CA GLU A 754 -26.33 -21.00 8.90
C GLU A 754 -26.16 -21.95 10.10
N LEU A 755 -25.16 -22.84 10.05
CA LEU A 755 -24.84 -23.74 11.14
C LEU A 755 -24.48 -22.96 12.42
N ARG A 756 -23.60 -21.97 12.30
CA ARG A 756 -23.14 -21.18 13.46
C ARG A 756 -24.29 -20.38 14.08
N ARG A 757 -25.14 -19.73 13.27
CA ARG A 757 -26.37 -19.08 13.76
C ARG A 757 -27.30 -20.06 14.48
N ARG A 758 -27.49 -21.26 13.92
CA ARG A 758 -28.31 -22.31 14.55
C ARG A 758 -27.75 -22.76 15.90
N LEU A 759 -26.42 -22.79 16.04
CA LEU A 759 -25.76 -23.17 17.28
C LEU A 759 -25.61 -22.00 18.28
N GLY A 760 -25.86 -20.75 17.88
CA GLY A 760 -25.58 -19.57 18.70
C GLY A 760 -24.09 -19.21 18.75
N MET A 761 -23.29 -19.70 17.80
CA MET A 761 -21.88 -19.37 17.67
C MET A 761 -21.68 -18.07 16.87
N ARG A 762 -20.62 -17.31 17.21
CA ARG A 762 -20.23 -16.09 16.47
C ARG A 762 -19.91 -16.41 15.03
N SER A 763 -20.33 -15.57 14.06
CA SER A 763 -19.95 -15.73 12.66
C SER A 763 -18.44 -15.56 12.45
N ILE A 764 -17.89 -16.06 11.34
CA ILE A 764 -16.44 -16.06 11.03
C ILE A 764 -16.12 -15.80 9.55
N TYR A 765 -17.10 -15.38 8.74
CA TYR A 765 -16.87 -15.19 7.31
C TYR A 765 -16.37 -13.79 6.93
N TYR A 766 -16.40 -12.81 7.85
CA TYR A 766 -16.05 -11.42 7.61
C TYR A 766 -14.89 -10.93 8.50
N ASN A 767 -14.14 -9.95 8.00
CA ASN A 767 -13.06 -9.30 8.76
C ASN A 767 -13.63 -8.26 9.75
N GLY A 768 -12.90 -7.97 10.83
CA GLY A 768 -13.31 -6.97 11.83
C GLY A 768 -14.06 -7.54 13.03
N LEU A 769 -14.23 -8.86 13.11
CA LEU A 769 -14.73 -9.55 14.29
C LEU A 769 -13.76 -9.44 15.46
N PRO A 770 -14.18 -9.61 16.72
CA PRO A 770 -13.24 -9.78 17.82
C PRO A 770 -12.28 -10.93 17.53
N GLN A 771 -11.00 -10.73 17.84
CA GLN A 771 -9.95 -11.68 17.49
C GLN A 771 -10.18 -13.07 18.08
N ARG A 772 -9.82 -14.11 17.31
CA ARG A 772 -10.14 -15.51 17.64
C ARG A 772 -9.53 -15.95 18.97
N TYR A 773 -8.35 -15.45 19.34
CA TYR A 773 -7.72 -15.76 20.63
C TYR A 773 -8.60 -15.40 21.85
N ARG A 774 -9.60 -14.52 21.70
CA ARG A 774 -10.51 -14.14 22.79
C ARG A 774 -11.68 -15.09 22.99
N TRP A 775 -12.08 -15.85 21.97
CA TRP A 775 -13.33 -16.61 22.01
C TRP A 775 -13.25 -18.01 21.39
N ALA A 776 -12.44 -18.24 20.36
CA ALA A 776 -12.46 -19.47 19.57
C ALA A 776 -12.02 -20.70 20.37
N LEU A 777 -11.19 -20.50 21.39
CA LEU A 777 -10.69 -21.55 22.28
C LEU A 777 -11.55 -21.74 23.53
N ASN A 778 -12.56 -20.89 23.76
CA ASN A 778 -13.48 -21.05 24.87
C ASN A 778 -14.51 -22.14 24.55
N PRO A 779 -14.82 -23.06 25.49
CA PRO A 779 -15.86 -24.05 25.29
C PRO A 779 -17.21 -23.41 24.98
N HIS A 780 -17.94 -24.00 24.03
CA HIS A 780 -19.27 -23.56 23.64
C HIS A 780 -20.30 -24.69 23.84
N PRO A 781 -21.54 -24.42 24.29
CA PRO A 781 -22.56 -25.46 24.49
C PRO A 781 -22.89 -26.29 23.24
N GLY A 782 -22.66 -25.73 22.05
CA GLY A 782 -22.85 -26.39 20.75
C GLY A 782 -21.65 -27.21 20.27
N ASP A 783 -20.55 -27.27 21.02
CA ASP A 783 -19.36 -28.04 20.62
C ASP A 783 -19.65 -29.54 20.52
N GLY A 784 -19.05 -30.17 19.52
CA GLY A 784 -19.21 -31.59 19.23
C GLY A 784 -20.45 -31.91 18.38
N THR A 785 -21.19 -30.91 17.88
CA THR A 785 -22.37 -31.13 17.05
C THR A 785 -22.01 -31.91 15.78
N PRO A 786 -22.56 -33.11 15.56
CA PRO A 786 -22.30 -33.87 14.34
C PRO A 786 -22.92 -33.18 13.14
N MET A 787 -22.10 -32.91 12.13
CA MET A 787 -22.51 -32.29 10.87
C MET A 787 -21.89 -33.02 9.69
N GLU A 788 -22.55 -32.93 8.54
CA GLU A 788 -22.09 -33.49 7.28
C GLU A 788 -22.24 -32.44 6.17
N MET A 789 -21.27 -32.40 5.25
CA MET A 789 -21.35 -31.66 4.00
C MET A 789 -21.20 -32.63 2.82
N ARG A 790 -22.10 -32.50 1.85
CA ARG A 790 -22.12 -33.25 0.61
C ARG A 790 -21.76 -32.35 -0.57
N PHE A 791 -20.80 -32.81 -1.35
CA PHE A 791 -20.36 -32.21 -2.60
C PHE A 791 -20.61 -33.21 -3.74
N THR A 792 -20.98 -32.70 -4.92
CA THR A 792 -21.15 -33.51 -6.11
C THR A 792 -20.30 -32.95 -7.25
N PHE A 793 -19.74 -33.83 -8.07
CA PHE A 793 -18.95 -33.45 -9.24
C PHE A 793 -19.03 -34.53 -10.32
N LYS A 794 -18.73 -34.15 -11.56
CA LYS A 794 -18.91 -35.03 -12.72
C LYS A 794 -17.58 -35.41 -13.36
N VAL A 795 -17.45 -36.67 -13.72
CA VAL A 795 -16.27 -37.24 -14.37
C VAL A 795 -16.67 -37.87 -15.69
N GLU A 796 -16.23 -37.29 -16.81
CA GLU A 796 -16.45 -37.90 -18.13
C GLU A 796 -15.35 -38.91 -18.45
N VAL A 797 -14.10 -38.56 -18.14
CA VAL A 797 -12.92 -39.39 -18.32
C VAL A 797 -12.27 -39.61 -16.96
N VAL A 798 -12.25 -40.87 -16.50
CA VAL A 798 -11.64 -41.24 -15.23
C VAL A 798 -10.12 -41.03 -15.31
N PRO A 799 -9.51 -40.21 -14.43
CA PRO A 799 -8.07 -39.99 -14.44
C PRO A 799 -7.30 -41.30 -14.25
N GLN A 800 -6.25 -41.52 -15.04
CA GLN A 800 -5.41 -42.71 -14.93
C GLN A 800 -4.41 -42.63 -13.78
N LYS A 801 -4.08 -41.41 -13.35
CA LYS A 801 -3.19 -41.13 -12.22
C LYS A 801 -4.00 -40.80 -10.97
N PRO A 802 -3.39 -40.94 -9.77
CA PRO A 802 -4.05 -40.63 -8.51
C PRO A 802 -4.65 -39.22 -8.47
N VAL A 803 -5.86 -39.13 -7.93
CA VAL A 803 -6.53 -37.86 -7.60
C VAL A 803 -6.46 -37.67 -6.09
N TYR A 804 -6.22 -36.43 -5.67
CA TYR A 804 -6.14 -36.06 -4.27
C TYR A 804 -7.26 -35.08 -3.93
N LEU A 805 -7.85 -35.25 -2.75
CA LEU A 805 -8.69 -34.26 -2.11
C LEU A 805 -7.81 -33.35 -1.25
N LEU A 806 -7.94 -32.04 -1.41
CA LEU A 806 -7.29 -31.04 -0.58
C LEU A 806 -8.32 -30.46 0.39
N LEU A 807 -8.02 -30.61 1.69
CA LEU A 807 -8.84 -30.11 2.79
C LEU A 807 -7.97 -29.35 3.78
N GLU A 808 -8.55 -28.31 4.37
CA GLU A 808 -7.97 -27.68 5.55
C GLU A 808 -8.19 -28.58 6.76
N ARG A 809 -7.13 -28.86 7.53
CA ARG A 809 -7.23 -29.68 8.75
C ARG A 809 -7.94 -31.03 8.50
N ALA A 810 -7.53 -31.76 7.46
CA ALA A 810 -8.14 -33.03 7.04
C ALA A 810 -8.32 -34.04 8.19
N GLU A 811 -7.47 -33.99 9.22
CA GLU A 811 -7.56 -34.82 10.42
C GLU A 811 -8.82 -34.60 11.27
N LEU A 812 -9.58 -33.52 11.04
CA LEU A 812 -10.83 -33.21 11.72
C LEU A 812 -12.06 -33.82 11.04
N PHE A 813 -11.89 -34.45 9.87
CA PHE A 813 -13.00 -34.94 9.05
C PHE A 813 -12.92 -36.45 8.83
N GLU A 814 -14.08 -37.10 8.88
CA GLU A 814 -14.28 -38.40 8.23
C GLU A 814 -14.72 -38.15 6.79
N ILE A 815 -14.23 -38.97 5.86
CA ILE A 815 -14.37 -38.72 4.42
C ILE A 815 -14.96 -39.97 3.77
N MET A 816 -15.99 -39.77 2.94
CA MET A 816 -16.59 -40.81 2.12
C MET A 816 -16.65 -40.38 0.66
N LEU A 817 -16.21 -41.24 -0.25
CA LEU A 817 -16.37 -41.05 -1.69
C LEU A 817 -17.25 -42.17 -2.24
N ASN A 818 -18.39 -41.82 -2.85
CA ASN A 818 -19.35 -42.77 -3.42
C ASN A 818 -19.75 -43.88 -2.41
N GLY A 819 -19.94 -43.50 -1.15
CA GLY A 819 -20.27 -44.42 -0.05
C GLY A 819 -19.09 -45.24 0.49
N GLN A 820 -17.88 -45.11 -0.07
CA GLN A 820 -16.68 -45.80 0.42
C GLN A 820 -15.87 -44.90 1.36
N PRO A 821 -15.45 -45.38 2.55
CA PRO A 821 -14.62 -44.60 3.46
C PRO A 821 -13.24 -44.33 2.85
N VAL A 822 -12.76 -43.11 2.99
CA VAL A 822 -11.43 -42.67 2.57
C VAL A 822 -10.59 -42.44 3.83
N PRO A 823 -9.40 -43.06 3.96
CA PRO A 823 -8.50 -42.75 5.07
C PRO A 823 -8.12 -41.27 5.03
N ALA A 824 -8.42 -40.53 6.09
CA ALA A 824 -8.07 -39.11 6.23
C ALA A 824 -6.56 -38.88 6.49
N SER A 825 -5.69 -39.79 6.05
CA SER A 825 -4.24 -39.65 6.20
C SER A 825 -3.70 -38.66 5.16
N SER A 826 -3.04 -37.61 5.67
CA SER A 826 -2.36 -36.65 4.81
C SER A 826 -1.11 -37.27 4.18
N VAL A 827 -0.98 -37.14 2.86
CA VAL A 827 0.20 -37.55 2.07
C VAL A 827 1.01 -36.35 1.57
N GLY A 828 0.83 -35.19 2.19
CA GLY A 828 1.50 -33.93 1.85
C GLY A 828 0.55 -32.74 1.87
N TRP A 829 0.97 -31.64 1.29
CA TRP A 829 0.22 -30.39 1.21
C TRP A 829 0.36 -29.74 -0.18
N TYR A 830 -0.43 -28.69 -0.44
CA TYR A 830 -0.34 -27.89 -1.65
C TYR A 830 -0.72 -26.43 -1.34
N LEU A 831 0.05 -25.48 -1.86
CA LEU A 831 -0.08 -24.02 -1.68
C LEU A 831 0.11 -23.52 -0.23
N ASP A 832 -0.59 -24.09 0.74
CA ASP A 832 -0.46 -23.78 2.16
C ASP A 832 -0.27 -25.06 2.99
N ARG A 833 0.49 -24.99 4.07
CA ARG A 833 0.78 -26.16 4.92
C ARG A 833 -0.45 -26.65 5.69
N ALA A 834 -1.47 -25.82 5.89
CA ALA A 834 -2.77 -26.20 6.42
C ALA A 834 -3.61 -26.99 5.41
N PHE A 835 -3.31 -26.90 4.10
CA PHE A 835 -4.06 -27.55 3.04
C PHE A 835 -3.49 -28.96 2.82
N LYS A 836 -4.13 -29.96 3.41
CA LYS A 836 -3.64 -31.35 3.43
C LYS A 836 -4.18 -32.13 2.24
N LYS A 837 -3.27 -32.80 1.52
CA LYS A 837 -3.61 -33.75 0.45
C LYS A 837 -4.00 -35.09 1.05
N VAL A 838 -5.19 -35.56 0.71
CA VAL A 838 -5.72 -36.90 1.02
C VAL A 838 -5.86 -37.68 -0.28
N LEU A 839 -5.29 -38.88 -0.35
CA LEU A 839 -5.40 -39.73 -1.53
C LEU A 839 -6.82 -40.29 -1.66
N LEU A 840 -7.49 -40.04 -2.78
CA LEU A 840 -8.80 -40.61 -3.05
C LEU A 840 -8.69 -42.01 -3.68
N PRO A 841 -9.68 -42.89 -3.43
CA PRO A 841 -9.86 -44.08 -4.25
C PRO A 841 -10.24 -43.71 -5.68
N ALA A 842 -10.26 -44.68 -6.59
CA ALA A 842 -10.60 -44.44 -7.99
C ALA A 842 -11.98 -43.77 -8.14
N LEU A 843 -12.03 -42.70 -8.93
CA LEU A 843 -13.27 -42.01 -9.28
C LEU A 843 -14.11 -42.88 -10.23
N GLN A 844 -15.43 -42.70 -10.22
CA GLN A 844 -16.32 -43.36 -11.18
C GLN A 844 -16.70 -42.43 -12.32
N LYS A 845 -16.99 -42.99 -13.51
CA LYS A 845 -17.54 -42.21 -14.63
C LYS A 845 -18.96 -41.76 -14.30
N GLY A 846 -19.31 -40.52 -14.62
CA GLY A 846 -20.58 -39.90 -14.31
C GLY A 846 -20.51 -39.09 -13.02
N ASP A 847 -21.58 -39.13 -12.24
CA ASP A 847 -21.69 -38.36 -11.00
C ASP A 847 -20.92 -39.04 -9.87
N ASN A 848 -20.18 -38.25 -9.11
CA ASN A 848 -19.48 -38.66 -7.89
C ASN A 848 -20.01 -37.85 -6.71
N GLU A 849 -20.12 -38.50 -5.56
CA GLU A 849 -20.53 -37.89 -4.30
C GLU A 849 -19.38 -37.95 -3.29
N LEU A 850 -18.98 -36.79 -2.79
CA LEU A 850 -18.03 -36.64 -1.69
C LEU A 850 -18.79 -36.15 -0.46
N VAL A 851 -18.77 -36.93 0.61
CA VAL A 851 -19.32 -36.53 1.91
C VAL A 851 -18.17 -36.38 2.89
N ILE A 852 -18.11 -35.22 3.55
CA ILE A 852 -17.20 -34.99 4.68
C ILE A 852 -18.03 -34.72 5.93
N SER A 853 -17.67 -35.36 7.04
CA SER A 853 -18.38 -35.25 8.31
C SER A 853 -17.42 -34.90 9.44
N CYS A 854 -17.90 -34.16 10.42
CA CYS A 854 -17.12 -33.80 11.61
C CYS A 854 -17.99 -33.57 12.84
N SER A 855 -17.35 -33.57 14.00
CA SER A 855 -17.91 -33.06 15.25
C SER A 855 -17.59 -31.56 15.35
N TYR A 856 -18.49 -30.72 14.85
CA TYR A 856 -18.26 -29.27 14.73
C TYR A 856 -18.05 -28.61 16.09
N THR A 857 -17.06 -27.72 16.18
CA THR A 857 -16.75 -26.95 17.39
C THR A 857 -16.61 -25.47 17.06
N GLN A 858 -16.68 -24.62 18.09
CA GLN A 858 -16.54 -23.17 17.98
C GLN A 858 -15.23 -22.75 17.30
N SER A 859 -14.17 -23.52 17.52
CA SER A 859 -12.84 -23.30 16.91
C SER A 859 -12.75 -23.68 15.43
N MET A 860 -13.67 -24.50 14.91
CA MET A 860 -13.57 -25.00 13.54
C MET A 860 -14.00 -23.96 12.50
N GLU A 861 -13.34 -24.05 11.34
CA GLU A 861 -13.61 -23.28 10.14
C GLU A 861 -13.85 -24.29 9.00
N LEU A 862 -14.97 -24.15 8.30
CA LEU A 862 -15.34 -24.92 7.11
C LEU A 862 -14.94 -24.10 5.88
N GLU A 863 -14.34 -24.78 4.91
CA GLU A 863 -13.77 -24.14 3.73
C GLU A 863 -13.99 -24.95 2.47
N ASP A 864 -13.81 -24.26 1.34
CA ASP A 864 -13.90 -24.83 0.00
C ASP A 864 -12.90 -25.98 -0.14
N CYS A 865 -13.31 -27.06 -0.80
CA CYS A 865 -12.48 -28.26 -1.01
C CYS A 865 -11.92 -28.26 -2.43
N TYR A 866 -10.84 -29.00 -2.70
CA TYR A 866 -10.28 -29.07 -4.06
C TYR A 866 -9.92 -30.50 -4.45
N LEU A 867 -10.14 -30.85 -5.72
CA LEU A 867 -9.64 -32.08 -6.32
C LEU A 867 -8.41 -31.77 -7.17
N LEU A 868 -7.31 -32.49 -6.95
CA LEU A 868 -6.02 -32.28 -7.61
C LEU A 868 -5.61 -33.53 -8.38
N GLY A 869 -5.13 -33.36 -9.61
CA GLY A 869 -4.59 -34.46 -10.38
C GLY A 869 -4.20 -34.12 -11.81
N ASP A 870 -4.01 -35.16 -12.61
CA ASP A 870 -3.71 -35.06 -14.03
C ASP A 870 -4.98 -35.34 -14.84
N PHE A 871 -5.76 -34.29 -15.02
CA PHE A 871 -7.01 -34.25 -15.79
C PHE A 871 -7.23 -32.85 -16.35
N GLY A 872 -8.10 -32.74 -17.37
CA GLY A 872 -8.66 -31.45 -17.80
C GLY A 872 -9.98 -31.17 -17.08
N VAL A 873 -10.41 -29.91 -17.06
CA VAL A 873 -11.72 -29.49 -16.53
C VAL A 873 -12.42 -28.61 -17.56
N SER A 874 -13.64 -28.98 -17.98
CA SER A 874 -14.43 -28.15 -18.90
C SER A 874 -14.96 -26.88 -18.21
N LEU A 875 -15.48 -25.91 -18.98
CA LEU A 875 -16.14 -24.73 -18.41
C LEU A 875 -17.41 -25.08 -17.61
N ASP A 876 -18.08 -26.19 -17.96
CA ASP A 876 -19.17 -26.78 -17.18
C ASP A 876 -18.68 -27.56 -15.93
N ARG A 877 -17.38 -27.45 -15.61
CA ARG A 877 -16.72 -28.06 -14.45
C ARG A 877 -16.79 -29.59 -14.39
N VAL A 878 -16.75 -30.22 -15.57
CA VAL A 878 -16.65 -31.69 -15.71
C VAL A 878 -15.19 -32.09 -15.87
N MET A 879 -14.74 -33.11 -15.14
CA MET A 879 -13.41 -33.69 -15.35
C MET A 879 -13.37 -34.42 -16.70
N VAL A 880 -12.46 -33.99 -17.57
CA VAL A 880 -12.25 -34.48 -18.94
C VAL A 880 -10.80 -34.91 -19.15
N ALA A 881 -10.51 -35.48 -20.31
CA ALA A 881 -9.13 -35.76 -20.69
C ALA A 881 -8.32 -34.46 -20.79
N GLU A 882 -7.05 -34.53 -20.38
CA GLU A 882 -6.12 -33.43 -20.59
C GLU A 882 -5.86 -33.22 -22.09
N PRO A 883 -5.81 -31.98 -22.61
CA PRO A 883 -5.52 -31.74 -24.01
C PRO A 883 -4.11 -32.22 -24.39
N GLU A 884 -3.96 -32.75 -25.61
CA GLU A 884 -2.66 -33.18 -26.14
C GLU A 884 -1.73 -32.00 -26.51
N ARG A 885 -2.32 -30.84 -26.85
CA ARG A 885 -1.61 -29.63 -27.24
C ARG A 885 -2.30 -28.40 -26.68
N LEU A 886 -1.52 -27.38 -26.33
CA LEU A 886 -2.03 -26.11 -25.84
C LEU A 886 -1.93 -25.05 -26.94
N HIS A 887 -3.00 -24.29 -27.15
CA HIS A 887 -3.02 -23.18 -28.10
C HIS A 887 -2.74 -21.85 -27.39
N THR A 888 -2.21 -20.88 -28.15
CA THR A 888 -2.17 -19.48 -27.70
C THR A 888 -3.58 -19.00 -27.42
N GLY A 889 -3.81 -18.43 -26.24
CA GLY A 889 -5.13 -18.02 -25.77
C GLY A 889 -5.27 -18.22 -24.27
N ASP A 890 -6.50 -18.05 -23.79
CA ASP A 890 -6.87 -18.28 -22.39
C ASP A 890 -6.81 -19.78 -22.05
N TRP A 891 -6.16 -20.11 -20.94
CA TRP A 891 -6.10 -21.46 -20.38
C TRP A 891 -7.46 -21.98 -19.91
N THR A 892 -8.35 -21.10 -19.45
CA THR A 892 -9.64 -21.51 -18.86
C THR A 892 -10.49 -22.30 -19.87
N ALA A 893 -10.52 -21.84 -21.12
CA ALA A 893 -11.21 -22.48 -22.24
C ALA A 893 -10.52 -23.76 -22.76
N GLN A 894 -9.35 -24.11 -22.22
CA GLN A 894 -8.51 -25.21 -22.71
C GLN A 894 -8.33 -26.33 -21.69
N GLY A 895 -9.19 -26.41 -20.67
CA GLY A 895 -9.14 -27.47 -19.66
C GLY A 895 -8.54 -27.06 -18.32
N TYR A 896 -8.20 -25.79 -18.14
CA TYR A 896 -7.47 -25.28 -16.97
C TYR A 896 -8.17 -24.10 -16.25
N PRO A 897 -9.50 -24.13 -16.04
CA PRO A 897 -10.23 -23.03 -15.42
C PRO A 897 -9.70 -22.66 -14.03
N HIS A 898 -9.41 -23.65 -13.17
CA HIS A 898 -8.94 -23.45 -11.80
C HIS A 898 -7.41 -23.57 -11.63
N TYR A 899 -6.66 -23.62 -12.73
CA TYR A 899 -5.22 -23.86 -12.67
C TYR A 899 -4.46 -22.67 -12.07
N ALA A 900 -3.62 -22.96 -11.08
CA ALA A 900 -2.87 -21.93 -10.34
C ALA A 900 -1.35 -21.95 -10.61
N GLY A 901 -0.83 -22.96 -11.30
CA GLY A 901 0.62 -23.15 -11.51
C GLY A 901 1.19 -22.47 -12.76
N GLY A 902 2.41 -22.86 -13.12
CA GLY A 902 3.10 -22.46 -14.34
C GLY A 902 2.83 -23.39 -15.53
N MET A 903 2.69 -22.79 -16.71
CA MET A 903 2.52 -23.49 -17.98
C MET A 903 3.75 -23.29 -18.87
N ILE A 904 4.43 -24.38 -19.22
CA ILE A 904 5.63 -24.37 -20.06
C ILE A 904 5.24 -24.67 -21.51
N TYR A 905 5.37 -23.68 -22.39
CA TYR A 905 5.22 -23.83 -23.83
C TYR A 905 6.56 -24.27 -24.45
N HIS A 906 6.59 -25.43 -25.11
CA HIS A 906 7.80 -25.97 -25.73
C HIS A 906 7.94 -25.51 -27.19
N ALA A 907 8.98 -24.71 -27.45
CA ALA A 907 9.38 -24.25 -28.77
C ALA A 907 10.76 -24.81 -29.16
N ARG A 908 11.12 -24.65 -30.44
CA ARG A 908 12.43 -25.05 -30.98
C ARG A 908 13.00 -23.93 -31.84
N VAL A 909 14.30 -23.70 -31.75
CA VAL A 909 15.03 -22.73 -32.59
C VAL A 909 16.30 -23.36 -33.15
N GLU A 910 16.58 -23.10 -34.43
CA GLU A 910 17.85 -23.48 -35.05
C GLU A 910 18.86 -22.34 -34.91
N PHE A 911 20.09 -22.68 -34.56
CA PHE A 911 21.17 -21.73 -34.34
C PHE A 911 22.42 -22.13 -35.12
N SER A 912 23.03 -21.15 -35.79
CA SER A 912 24.33 -21.28 -36.46
C SER A 912 25.38 -20.37 -35.81
N PRO A 913 26.66 -20.79 -35.75
CA PRO A 913 27.74 -19.89 -35.30
C PRO A 913 27.78 -18.59 -36.13
N GLY A 914 27.94 -17.45 -35.46
CA GLY A 914 27.90 -16.12 -36.09
C GLY A 914 26.49 -15.52 -36.20
N GLU A 915 25.50 -16.13 -35.55
CA GLU A 915 24.17 -15.55 -35.35
C GLU A 915 24.01 -15.00 -33.92
N ARG A 916 23.09 -14.05 -33.75
CA ARG A 916 22.53 -13.63 -32.45
C ARG A 916 21.04 -13.92 -32.46
N VAL A 917 20.50 -14.47 -31.38
CA VAL A 917 19.10 -14.91 -31.30
C VAL A 917 18.41 -14.23 -30.13
N PHE A 918 17.28 -13.57 -30.40
CA PHE A 918 16.45 -12.90 -29.40
C PHE A 918 15.05 -13.51 -29.37
N LEU A 919 14.54 -13.76 -28.17
CA LEU A 919 13.16 -14.21 -27.96
C LEU A 919 12.27 -13.03 -27.62
N HIS A 920 11.21 -12.87 -28.41
CA HIS A 920 10.15 -11.90 -28.21
C HIS A 920 8.82 -12.62 -28.01
N LEU A 921 8.21 -12.42 -26.85
CA LEU A 921 6.87 -12.88 -26.55
C LEU A 921 5.84 -12.05 -27.33
N GLY A 922 4.75 -12.71 -27.77
CA GLY A 922 3.50 -12.01 -28.08
C GLY A 922 2.82 -11.50 -26.79
N PRO A 923 1.63 -10.91 -26.89
CA PRO A 923 0.82 -10.61 -25.71
C PRO A 923 0.64 -11.85 -24.83
N PHE A 924 0.64 -11.64 -23.52
CA PHE A 924 0.47 -12.69 -22.52
C PHE A 924 -0.23 -12.12 -21.28
N SER A 925 -0.86 -13.01 -20.51
CA SER A 925 -1.37 -12.79 -19.16
C SER A 925 -0.70 -13.78 -18.22
N GLY A 926 0.01 -13.27 -17.21
CA GLY A 926 0.78 -14.05 -16.24
C GLY A 926 1.44 -13.11 -15.23
N VAL A 927 1.75 -13.62 -14.04
CA VAL A 927 2.48 -12.85 -13.02
C VAL A 927 3.93 -12.62 -13.46
N HIS A 928 4.54 -13.65 -14.08
CA HIS A 928 5.94 -13.68 -14.48
C HIS A 928 6.15 -14.67 -15.63
N VAL A 929 7.23 -14.50 -16.42
CA VAL A 929 7.66 -15.47 -17.46
C VAL A 929 9.12 -15.86 -17.28
N VAL A 930 9.39 -17.16 -17.25
CA VAL A 930 10.74 -17.75 -17.22
C VAL A 930 11.05 -18.39 -18.56
N VAL A 931 12.28 -18.19 -19.05
CA VAL A 931 12.77 -18.82 -20.27
C VAL A 931 13.82 -19.86 -19.93
N HIS A 932 13.64 -21.06 -20.49
CA HIS A 932 14.56 -22.18 -20.39
C HIS A 932 15.11 -22.51 -21.77
N VAL A 933 16.41 -22.78 -21.89
CA VAL A 933 17.05 -23.28 -23.11
C VAL A 933 17.76 -24.58 -22.78
N ASN A 934 17.40 -25.66 -23.47
CA ASN A 934 17.94 -27.00 -23.23
C ASN A 934 17.89 -27.39 -21.73
N ASP A 935 16.73 -27.16 -21.11
CA ASP A 935 16.43 -27.44 -19.69
C ASP A 935 17.21 -26.60 -18.66
N GLN A 936 17.96 -25.60 -19.09
CA GLN A 936 18.58 -24.60 -18.23
C GLN A 936 17.74 -23.33 -18.19
N LYS A 937 17.42 -22.80 -17.00
CA LYS A 937 16.86 -21.45 -16.84
C LYS A 937 17.88 -20.40 -17.31
N VAL A 938 17.51 -19.59 -18.30
CA VAL A 938 18.43 -18.62 -18.94
C VAL A 938 18.08 -17.16 -18.71
N GLY A 939 16.85 -16.85 -18.30
CA GLY A 939 16.43 -15.49 -18.05
C GLY A 939 14.95 -15.34 -17.71
N HIS A 940 14.58 -14.10 -17.45
CA HIS A 940 13.29 -13.67 -16.91
C HIS A 940 12.71 -12.60 -17.82
N ILE A 941 11.40 -12.65 -18.09
CA ILE A 941 10.63 -11.57 -18.71
C ILE A 941 9.51 -11.19 -17.73
N PRO A 942 9.83 -10.46 -16.64
CA PRO A 942 8.87 -10.17 -15.56
C PRO A 942 7.82 -9.12 -15.92
N TRP A 943 8.05 -8.36 -16.98
CA TRP A 943 7.14 -7.32 -17.49
C TRP A 943 7.41 -7.06 -18.97
N ARG A 944 6.47 -6.39 -19.65
CA ARG A 944 6.52 -6.18 -21.11
C ARG A 944 7.77 -5.45 -21.57
N ALA A 945 8.26 -4.48 -20.79
CA ALA A 945 9.47 -3.74 -21.09
C ALA A 945 10.76 -4.59 -21.06
N ALA A 946 10.74 -5.79 -20.46
CA ALA A 946 11.87 -6.73 -20.45
C ALA A 946 11.85 -7.72 -21.63
N ASN A 947 10.89 -7.58 -22.54
CA ASN A 947 10.76 -8.46 -23.70
C ASN A 947 11.92 -8.25 -24.70
N GLY A 948 12.31 -9.30 -25.43
CA GLY A 948 13.50 -9.29 -26.29
C GLY A 948 14.75 -9.90 -25.65
N LEU A 949 14.56 -10.97 -24.88
CA LEU A 949 15.64 -11.66 -24.17
C LEU A 949 16.65 -12.29 -25.16
N GLU A 950 17.93 -11.96 -25.04
CA GLU A 950 18.98 -12.56 -25.85
C GLU A 950 19.33 -13.98 -25.38
N LEU A 951 19.20 -14.95 -26.29
CA LEU A 951 19.43 -16.37 -26.03
C LEU A 951 20.79 -16.88 -26.52
N THR A 952 21.48 -16.11 -27.36
CA THR A 952 22.67 -16.52 -28.13
C THR A 952 23.67 -17.35 -27.34
N ARG A 953 24.06 -16.90 -26.14
CA ARG A 953 25.09 -17.53 -25.29
C ARG A 953 24.70 -18.90 -24.71
N PHE A 954 23.43 -19.28 -24.81
CA PHE A 954 22.87 -20.52 -24.27
C PHE A 954 22.52 -21.54 -25.35
N LEU A 955 22.66 -21.17 -26.63
CA LEU A 955 22.33 -22.02 -27.77
C LEU A 955 23.54 -22.84 -28.21
N GLN A 956 23.28 -24.09 -28.59
CA GLN A 956 24.24 -24.98 -29.23
C GLN A 956 24.02 -24.98 -30.74
N PRO A 957 25.06 -25.16 -31.58
CA PRO A 957 24.87 -25.27 -33.03
C PRO A 957 23.84 -26.36 -33.39
N GLY A 958 22.88 -26.02 -34.25
CA GLY A 958 21.76 -26.89 -34.61
C GLY A 958 20.47 -26.58 -33.85
N LYS A 959 19.67 -27.61 -33.54
CA LYS A 959 18.34 -27.46 -32.93
C LYS A 959 18.44 -27.36 -31.41
N ASN A 960 17.78 -26.35 -30.84
CA ASN A 960 17.69 -26.13 -29.40
C ASN A 960 16.23 -26.18 -28.95
N ARG A 961 15.98 -26.73 -27.75
CA ARG A 961 14.67 -26.63 -27.08
C ARG A 961 14.59 -25.33 -26.30
N VAL A 962 13.47 -24.65 -26.40
CA VAL A 962 13.17 -23.43 -25.65
C VAL A 962 11.86 -23.63 -24.92
N GLY A 963 11.89 -23.64 -23.59
CA GLY A 963 10.70 -23.66 -22.73
C GLY A 963 10.33 -22.24 -22.32
N ILE A 964 9.08 -21.86 -22.52
CA ILE A 964 8.54 -20.56 -22.08
C ILE A 964 7.51 -20.83 -21.01
N GLU A 965 7.91 -20.65 -19.76
CA GLU A 965 7.08 -20.88 -18.59
C GLU A 965 6.34 -19.59 -18.24
N VAL A 966 5.03 -19.57 -18.47
CA VAL A 966 4.15 -18.49 -18.02
C VAL A 966 3.58 -18.91 -16.67
N VAL A 967 3.80 -18.09 -15.64
CA VAL A 967 3.41 -18.40 -14.25
C VAL A 967 2.15 -17.63 -13.90
N SER A 968 1.08 -18.31 -13.48
CA SER A 968 -0.13 -17.66 -12.97
C SER A 968 -0.09 -17.47 -11.45
N SER A 969 -1.22 -17.09 -10.87
CA SER A 969 -1.41 -17.01 -9.43
C SER A 969 -2.58 -17.91 -8.98
N PRO A 970 -2.78 -18.07 -7.66
CA PRO A 970 -3.94 -18.77 -7.12
C PRO A 970 -5.31 -18.13 -7.38
N ARG A 971 -5.42 -17.06 -8.19
CA ARG A 971 -6.67 -16.32 -8.44
C ARG A 971 -7.87 -17.20 -8.85
N ASN A 972 -7.65 -18.19 -9.70
CA ASN A 972 -8.73 -19.07 -10.17
C ASN A 972 -8.96 -20.30 -9.26
N MET A 973 -8.07 -20.50 -8.29
CA MET A 973 -8.25 -21.50 -7.23
C MET A 973 -9.02 -20.89 -6.05
N LEU A 974 -8.56 -19.74 -5.54
CA LEU A 974 -9.05 -19.13 -4.30
C LEU A 974 -10.16 -18.08 -4.51
N GLY A 975 -10.33 -17.58 -5.74
CA GLY A 975 -11.33 -16.58 -6.09
C GLY A 975 -10.85 -15.13 -5.93
N PRO A 976 -11.78 -14.15 -5.98
CA PRO A 976 -13.24 -14.30 -6.05
C PRO A 976 -13.79 -15.05 -7.27
N LEU A 977 -14.58 -16.12 -7.08
CA LEU A 977 -15.10 -16.93 -8.19
C LEU A 977 -16.52 -16.54 -8.64
N HIS A 978 -17.30 -15.91 -7.75
CA HIS A 978 -18.75 -15.70 -7.90
C HIS A 978 -19.14 -14.22 -7.89
N ARG A 979 -18.23 -13.38 -8.39
CA ARG A 979 -18.44 -11.95 -8.57
C ARG A 979 -18.70 -11.68 -10.05
N ALA A 980 -19.84 -11.05 -10.37
CA ALA A 980 -20.22 -10.77 -11.75
C ALA A 980 -19.22 -9.84 -12.48
N PRO A 981 -18.72 -8.74 -11.86
CA PRO A 981 -17.53 -8.07 -12.35
C PRO A 981 -16.27 -8.95 -12.29
N GLU A 982 -15.55 -9.08 -13.40
CA GLU A 982 -14.28 -9.83 -13.47
C GLU A 982 -13.20 -9.24 -12.55
N HIS A 983 -13.07 -7.91 -12.55
CA HIS A 983 -12.09 -7.15 -11.78
C HIS A 983 -12.74 -5.99 -11.02
N GLU A 984 -12.23 -5.69 -9.83
CA GLU A 984 -12.55 -4.49 -9.07
C GLU A 984 -11.25 -3.89 -8.52
N PRO A 985 -11.15 -2.55 -8.38
CA PRO A 985 -9.93 -1.91 -7.86
C PRO A 985 -9.55 -2.34 -6.44
N TRP A 986 -10.51 -2.82 -5.65
CA TRP A 986 -10.33 -3.21 -4.26
C TRP A 986 -10.84 -4.62 -4.02
N THR A 987 -9.96 -5.50 -3.53
CA THR A 987 -10.29 -6.89 -3.18
C THR A 987 -10.12 -7.13 -1.69
N ASP A 988 -11.21 -7.50 -1.01
CA ASP A 988 -11.22 -7.94 0.39
C ASP A 988 -12.23 -9.07 0.60
N TRP A 989 -12.51 -9.43 1.86
CA TRP A 989 -13.42 -10.54 2.19
C TRP A 989 -14.80 -10.43 1.52
N ARG A 990 -15.32 -9.21 1.30
CA ARG A 990 -16.63 -8.96 0.65
C ARG A 990 -16.62 -9.41 -0.79
N SER A 991 -15.47 -9.28 -1.47
CA SER A 991 -15.30 -9.72 -2.85
C SER A 991 -15.53 -11.23 -2.99
N PHE A 992 -15.21 -12.03 -1.97
CA PHE A 992 -15.36 -13.49 -1.99
C PHE A 992 -16.72 -13.98 -1.50
N ARG A 993 -17.46 -13.14 -0.78
CA ARG A 993 -18.68 -13.50 -0.03
C ARG A 993 -19.82 -12.54 -0.38
N ARG A 994 -20.02 -12.29 -1.69
CA ARG A 994 -21.03 -11.37 -2.20
C ARG A 994 -22.45 -11.84 -1.86
N THR A 995 -23.24 -10.90 -1.34
CA THR A 995 -24.68 -11.08 -1.05
C THR A 995 -25.54 -10.01 -1.74
N ASP A 996 -24.90 -9.10 -2.47
CA ASP A 996 -25.53 -8.01 -3.21
C ASP A 996 -25.82 -8.44 -4.67
N GLU A 997 -26.30 -7.50 -5.49
CA GLU A 997 -26.59 -7.71 -6.91
C GLU A 997 -25.37 -8.05 -7.77
N SER A 998 -24.15 -7.95 -7.23
CA SER A 998 -22.91 -8.32 -7.91
C SER A 998 -22.55 -9.81 -7.74
N PHE A 999 -23.34 -10.57 -6.97
CA PHE A 999 -23.22 -12.02 -6.89
C PHE A 999 -23.72 -12.72 -8.17
N THR A 1000 -23.02 -13.76 -8.62
CA THR A 1000 -23.50 -14.69 -9.64
C THR A 1000 -23.19 -16.14 -9.22
N PRO A 1001 -24.11 -17.11 -9.43
CA PRO A 1001 -23.81 -18.52 -9.21
C PRO A 1001 -22.83 -19.10 -10.24
N ASP A 1002 -22.63 -18.41 -11.36
CA ASP A 1002 -21.66 -18.81 -12.39
C ASP A 1002 -20.22 -18.50 -11.93
N TYR A 1003 -19.25 -19.20 -12.54
CA TYR A 1003 -17.83 -18.96 -12.27
C TYR A 1003 -17.28 -17.88 -13.19
N VAL A 1004 -16.64 -16.87 -12.60
CA VAL A 1004 -15.92 -15.81 -13.30
C VAL A 1004 -14.43 -16.01 -13.09
N PHE A 1005 -13.76 -16.52 -14.13
CA PHE A 1005 -12.33 -16.84 -14.12
C PHE A 1005 -11.48 -15.70 -14.65
N TRP A 1006 -10.27 -15.56 -14.13
CA TRP A 1006 -9.25 -14.67 -14.69
C TRP A 1006 -8.51 -15.35 -15.86
N PRO A 1007 -8.35 -14.70 -17.01
CA PRO A 1007 -7.68 -15.27 -18.17
C PRO A 1007 -6.17 -15.31 -17.97
N TRP A 1008 -5.59 -16.50 -18.07
CA TRP A 1008 -4.14 -16.71 -18.04
C TRP A 1008 -3.64 -17.27 -19.37
N GLY A 1009 -2.39 -16.98 -19.72
CA GLY A 1009 -1.69 -17.63 -20.83
C GLY A 1009 -1.04 -16.72 -21.84
N LEU A 1010 -0.33 -17.36 -22.77
CA LEU A 1010 0.30 -16.70 -23.91
C LEU A 1010 -0.77 -16.48 -25.00
N THR A 1011 -1.22 -15.24 -25.20
CA THR A 1011 -2.30 -14.92 -26.15
C THR A 1011 -1.79 -14.59 -27.56
N GLY A 1012 -0.48 -14.40 -27.75
CA GLY A 1012 0.14 -14.24 -29.07
C GLY A 1012 1.34 -15.16 -29.32
N GLN A 1013 1.67 -15.38 -30.60
CA GLN A 1013 2.81 -16.22 -30.98
C GLN A 1013 4.16 -15.64 -30.51
N VAL A 1014 5.10 -16.53 -30.23
CA VAL A 1014 6.49 -16.18 -29.88
C VAL A 1014 7.32 -16.01 -31.14
N ARG A 1015 8.20 -15.02 -31.14
CA ARG A 1015 9.10 -14.70 -32.25
C ARG A 1015 10.55 -14.90 -31.82
N PHE A 1016 11.31 -15.63 -32.62
CA PHE A 1016 12.76 -15.68 -32.53
C PHE A 1016 13.35 -14.80 -33.62
N ILE A 1017 14.00 -13.70 -33.23
CA ILE A 1017 14.68 -12.79 -34.15
C ILE A 1017 16.14 -13.20 -34.23
N VAL A 1018 16.59 -13.63 -35.41
CA VAL A 1018 17.96 -14.05 -35.68
C VAL A 1018 18.67 -12.95 -36.47
N GLN A 1019 19.77 -12.45 -35.94
CA GLN A 1019 20.62 -11.41 -36.52
C GLN A 1019 22.02 -11.97 -36.80
N ARG A 1020 22.79 -11.35 -37.71
CA ARG A 1020 24.21 -11.66 -37.86
C ARG A 1020 24.98 -10.97 -36.74
N SER A 1021 25.94 -11.67 -36.14
CA SER A 1021 26.81 -11.14 -35.08
C SER A 1021 27.54 -9.86 -35.49
#